data_AF-A0A7K9UEW7-F1
#
_entry.id   AF-A0A7K9UEW7-F1
#
_cell.length_a   1.000
_cell.length_b   1.000
_cell.length_c   1.000
_cell.angle_alpha   90.00
_cell.angle_beta   90.00
_cell.angle_gamma   90.00
#
_symmetry.space_group_name_H-M   'P 1'
#
loop_
_entity.id
_entity.type
_entity.pdbx_description
1 polymer ?
#
loop_
_entity_poly.entity_id
_entity_poly.type
_entity_poly.pdbx_seq_one_letter_code
_entity_poly.pdbx_strand_id
1 'polypeptide(L)'
;MEVSSKENTQFFSNNTVLPVDRSSFKSESSASKERQSCYGGIKIFLGALSFVYFAKALSGSYLKSTITQIERRFDIPSSLVGVIDGSFEIGNLLIIILVSYFGAKLHRPRIIGAGCLIMSAGTFLIAMPQFFMGRYQYERFTSTINSTVSISPCLQDKSQTPLSALEKSQAKINAGCEKEAGSAMWIYVLLGNLLRGIGETPIQPLGITYIDDYAIEENAALYIGCVQTVAIIGPIFGFLLGSLCAKLYVDIGFVDLDSVTITHKDVQWVGAWWLGYLIAGVISVLAGIPFWFLPKHLPKPQSRKDSSTSSEQSKFITEDNKDQHKSYQQHVKIAEMAKDFLPSLKNLFGNPVYILYLCASIIQFNSLIGMVTYKPKYIEQQYGQTSSKTNFVIGLINIPAVAFGIFSGGLIMKKFRINVLGAAKLSLGSSFFGYLLLLSLFAMGCENSDVAGLTVSYHGTKRMTDYEQALFSECNSGCACSKNDWDPICGENGVTYISACLAGCQAFNGTGKNTVFFNCSCVGTLESPSPRSSAVVGPCQKGNECPRMFLYFLVISVITSYTLSVGGTPGYILLLRCIKPHLKSFALGIYTLAIRVLAGIPAPVYFGVAIDTTCLKWGSKRCGGRGACRLYDSSALRYVYLGLTLVLGTVSIFFSVAVLWVLRKRSSPRDETLSANGERGACGTKSRKDNFVNSDHLIQSTYWPEKETRL
;
A
#
# COMPACT_ATOMS: atom_id res chain seq x y z
N MET A 1 -69.77 42.93 -28.46
CA MET A 1 -69.78 41.54 -27.98
C MET A 1 -68.73 41.41 -26.91
N GLU A 2 -69.20 40.97 -25.74
CA GLU A 2 -68.55 40.55 -24.49
C GLU A 2 -67.01 40.54 -24.39
N VAL A 3 -66.43 41.36 -23.49
CA VAL A 3 -66.08 41.08 -22.07
C VAL A 3 -64.65 40.51 -21.99
N SER A 4 -63.65 41.35 -21.63
CA SER A 4 -63.16 41.58 -20.24
C SER A 4 -61.96 40.64 -19.96
N SER A 5 -60.84 41.01 -19.36
CA SER A 5 -60.31 42.24 -18.75
C SER A 5 -58.84 41.93 -18.42
N LYS A 6 -57.91 42.88 -18.65
CA LYS A 6 -57.26 43.74 -17.63
C LYS A 6 -56.19 43.00 -16.79
N GLU A 7 -55.04 43.56 -16.42
CA GLU A 7 -54.54 44.93 -16.40
C GLU A 7 -53.03 44.85 -16.02
N ASN A 8 -52.12 45.55 -16.72
CA ASN A 8 -51.52 46.87 -16.37
C ASN A 8 -50.27 46.79 -15.47
N THR A 9 -49.22 47.62 -15.55
CA THR A 9 -48.67 48.67 -16.45
C THR A 9 -47.27 48.98 -15.86
N GLN A 10 -46.16 49.07 -16.60
CA GLN A 10 -45.62 50.24 -17.35
C GLN A 10 -45.39 51.49 -16.47
N PHE A 11 -44.18 51.79 -15.97
CA PHE A 11 -42.98 52.42 -16.55
C PHE A 11 -43.06 53.93 -16.94
N PHE A 12 -42.12 54.68 -16.33
CA PHE A 12 -41.40 55.91 -16.72
C PHE A 12 -41.89 57.35 -16.39
N SER A 13 -41.05 57.99 -15.56
CA SER A 13 -40.44 59.34 -15.63
C SER A 13 -41.28 60.61 -15.42
N ASN A 14 -40.91 61.39 -14.37
CA ASN A 14 -40.60 62.82 -14.49
C ASN A 14 -39.85 63.41 -13.26
N ASN A 15 -38.76 64.12 -13.57
CA ASN A 15 -38.15 65.35 -13.01
C ASN A 15 -38.25 65.81 -11.52
N THR A 16 -37.07 66.28 -11.06
CA THR A 16 -36.72 67.47 -10.23
C THR A 16 -36.67 67.50 -8.68
N VAL A 17 -35.51 68.02 -8.21
CA VAL A 17 -35.18 68.80 -6.98
C VAL A 17 -34.92 68.09 -5.62
N LEU A 18 -33.74 68.42 -5.05
CA LEU A 18 -33.15 68.20 -3.69
C LEU A 18 -34.10 68.54 -2.51
N PRO A 19 -33.83 68.21 -1.20
CA PRO A 19 -32.53 68.03 -0.53
C PRO A 19 -32.45 66.94 0.60
N VAL A 20 -31.31 66.91 1.32
CA VAL A 20 -31.09 66.53 2.74
C VAL A 20 -30.23 65.26 3.05
N ASP A 21 -29.08 65.55 3.67
CA ASP A 21 -28.22 64.82 4.63
C ASP A 21 -28.00 63.29 4.56
N ARG A 22 -26.71 62.88 4.49
CA ARG A 22 -26.13 61.96 5.50
C ARG A 22 -24.59 61.97 5.51
N SER A 23 -24.04 62.38 6.64
CA SER A 23 -22.67 62.11 7.06
C SER A 23 -22.50 60.64 7.49
N SER A 24 -21.26 60.14 7.35
CA SER A 24 -20.69 59.00 8.09
C SER A 24 -21.32 57.61 7.90
N PHE A 25 -21.04 56.96 6.76
CA PHE A 25 -21.05 55.48 6.64
C PHE A 25 -20.00 55.03 5.61
N LYS A 26 -18.72 55.07 5.99
CA LYS A 26 -17.61 54.47 5.23
C LYS A 26 -16.57 53.87 6.19
N SER A 27 -16.92 52.76 6.85
CA SER A 27 -15.92 51.83 7.39
C SER A 27 -16.36 50.36 7.45
N GLU A 28 -17.63 50.02 7.22
CA GLU A 28 -18.10 48.62 7.31
C GLU A 28 -18.03 47.79 6.01
N SER A 29 -17.77 48.40 4.84
CA SER A 29 -17.78 47.66 3.56
C SER A 29 -16.44 47.01 3.17
N SER A 30 -15.31 47.44 3.76
CA SER A 30 -14.01 46.77 3.54
C SER A 30 -13.81 45.60 4.48
N ALA A 31 -14.27 45.71 5.74
CA ALA A 31 -14.17 44.65 6.75
C ALA A 31 -15.02 43.40 6.41
N SER A 32 -16.14 43.58 5.72
CA SER A 32 -16.99 42.47 5.24
C SER A 32 -16.40 41.75 4.02
N LYS A 33 -15.80 42.48 3.07
CA LYS A 33 -15.08 41.89 1.92
C LYS A 33 -13.78 41.18 2.34
N GLU A 34 -13.04 41.72 3.32
CA GLU A 34 -11.88 41.03 3.90
C GLU A 34 -12.29 39.79 4.72
N ARG A 35 -13.38 39.84 5.50
CA ARG A 35 -13.92 38.66 6.21
C ARG A 35 -14.30 37.53 5.25
N GLN A 36 -14.87 37.86 4.09
CA GLN A 36 -15.29 36.88 3.08
C GLN A 36 -14.11 36.29 2.29
N SER A 37 -13.08 37.10 2.01
CA SER A 37 -11.81 36.65 1.41
C SER A 37 -11.00 35.73 2.36
N CYS A 38 -10.99 36.06 3.65
CA CYS A 38 -10.29 35.30 4.69
C CYS A 38 -10.83 33.88 4.89
N TYR A 39 -12.16 33.71 4.81
CA TYR A 39 -12.82 32.41 4.94
C TYR A 39 -12.68 31.51 3.69
N GLY A 40 -12.42 32.12 2.52
CA GLY A 40 -12.22 31.40 1.26
C GLY A 40 -10.85 30.73 1.15
N GLY A 41 -9.78 31.41 1.56
CA GLY A 41 -8.40 30.94 1.37
C GLY A 41 -8.08 29.61 2.08
N ILE A 42 -8.52 29.44 3.33
CA ILE A 42 -8.29 28.20 4.09
C ILE A 42 -9.14 27.03 3.54
N LYS A 43 -10.37 27.31 3.07
CA LYS A 43 -11.25 26.31 2.45
C LYS A 43 -10.68 25.82 1.11
N ILE A 44 -10.11 26.72 0.31
CA ILE A 44 -9.42 26.37 -0.94
C ILE A 44 -8.20 25.50 -0.65
N PHE A 45 -7.37 25.88 0.34
CA PHE A 45 -6.23 25.06 0.77
C PHE A 45 -6.68 23.68 1.24
N LEU A 46 -7.75 23.60 2.04
CA LEU A 46 -8.33 22.34 2.52
C LEU A 46 -8.79 21.44 1.38
N GLY A 47 -9.51 22.00 0.39
CA GLY A 47 -9.94 21.28 -0.81
C GLY A 47 -8.76 20.77 -1.62
N ALA A 48 -7.76 21.62 -1.86
CA ALA A 48 -6.54 21.25 -2.57
C ALA A 48 -5.75 20.16 -1.84
N LEU A 49 -5.58 20.27 -0.51
CA LEU A 49 -4.88 19.27 0.29
C LEU A 49 -5.62 17.94 0.31
N SER A 50 -6.95 17.96 0.45
CA SER A 50 -7.78 16.75 0.39
C SER A 50 -7.60 16.03 -0.95
N PHE A 51 -7.60 16.79 -2.06
CA PHE A 51 -7.41 16.22 -3.39
C PHE A 51 -5.98 15.64 -3.59
N VAL A 52 -4.95 16.28 -3.02
CA VAL A 52 -3.58 15.72 -3.01
C VAL A 52 -3.51 14.43 -2.19
N TYR A 53 -4.18 14.36 -1.04
CA TYR A 53 -4.25 13.14 -0.23
C TYR A 53 -4.98 12.00 -0.95
N PHE A 54 -6.03 12.32 -1.70
CA PHE A 54 -6.67 11.37 -2.60
C PHE A 54 -5.68 10.87 -3.68
N ALA A 55 -5.01 11.80 -4.37
CA ALA A 55 -4.07 11.49 -5.45
C ALA A 55 -2.90 10.60 -4.99
N LYS A 56 -2.26 10.94 -3.87
CA LYS A 56 -1.13 10.17 -3.33
C LYS A 56 -1.55 8.75 -2.92
N ALA A 57 -2.73 8.61 -2.29
CA ALA A 57 -3.22 7.32 -1.81
C ALA A 57 -3.74 6.43 -2.97
N LEU A 58 -4.33 7.03 -4.01
CA LEU A 58 -4.66 6.36 -5.27
C LEU A 58 -3.40 5.82 -5.95
N SER A 59 -2.35 6.64 -6.08
CA SER A 59 -1.10 6.22 -6.71
C SER A 59 -0.43 5.06 -5.94
N GLY A 60 -0.37 5.15 -4.61
CA GLY A 60 0.22 4.11 -3.76
C GLY A 60 -0.53 2.77 -3.84
N SER A 61 -1.86 2.79 -3.86
CA SER A 61 -2.68 1.57 -4.00
C SER A 61 -2.64 0.99 -5.43
N TYR A 62 -2.52 1.83 -6.45
CA TYR A 62 -2.35 1.37 -7.83
C TYR A 62 -1.05 0.56 -8.01
N LEU A 63 0.06 0.98 -7.39
CA LEU A 63 1.30 0.20 -7.35
C LEU A 63 1.06 -1.20 -6.76
N LYS A 64 0.38 -1.30 -5.61
CA LYS A 64 0.06 -2.60 -5.00
C LYS A 64 -0.79 -3.49 -5.92
N SER A 65 -1.73 -2.89 -6.65
CA SER A 65 -2.63 -3.61 -7.57
C SER A 65 -1.94 -4.15 -8.83
N THR A 66 -0.78 -3.60 -9.21
CA THR A 66 -0.06 -3.92 -10.44
C THR A 66 1.20 -4.77 -10.23
N ILE A 67 1.52 -5.14 -8.98
CA ILE A 67 2.69 -5.96 -8.61
C ILE A 67 2.83 -7.21 -9.48
N THR A 68 1.76 -7.97 -9.69
CA THR A 68 1.79 -9.21 -10.50
C THR A 68 2.04 -8.93 -11.98
N GLN A 69 1.62 -7.77 -12.48
CA GLN A 69 1.81 -7.36 -13.87
C GLN A 69 3.25 -6.93 -14.13
N ILE A 70 3.84 -6.17 -13.20
CA ILE A 70 5.26 -5.77 -13.23
C ILE A 70 6.15 -7.01 -13.15
N GLU A 71 5.85 -7.93 -12.23
CA GLU A 71 6.57 -9.19 -12.09
C GLU A 71 6.63 -9.98 -13.42
N ARG A 72 5.47 -10.15 -14.07
CA ARG A 72 5.36 -10.87 -15.36
C ARG A 72 6.00 -10.11 -16.51
N ARG A 73 5.86 -8.78 -16.56
CA ARG A 73 6.40 -7.95 -17.67
C ARG A 73 7.93 -7.94 -17.69
N PHE A 74 8.55 -7.82 -16.52
CA PHE A 74 10.01 -7.75 -16.39
C PHE A 74 10.67 -9.10 -16.12
N ASP A 75 9.87 -10.15 -15.95
CA ASP A 75 10.31 -11.52 -15.64
C ASP A 75 11.26 -11.52 -14.42
N ILE A 76 10.78 -10.94 -13.32
CA ILE A 76 11.53 -10.74 -12.07
C ILE A 76 10.91 -11.55 -10.90
N PRO A 77 11.72 -11.97 -9.91
CA PRO A 77 11.20 -12.67 -8.73
C PRO A 77 10.43 -11.74 -7.77
N SER A 78 9.58 -12.30 -6.91
CA SER A 78 8.75 -11.55 -5.96
C SER A 78 9.58 -10.71 -4.99
N SER A 79 10.73 -11.24 -4.57
CA SER A 79 11.72 -10.58 -3.71
C SER A 79 12.18 -9.24 -4.30
N LEU A 80 12.45 -9.19 -5.60
CA LEU A 80 12.85 -7.95 -6.27
C LEU A 80 11.69 -6.96 -6.39
N VAL A 81 10.46 -7.44 -6.61
CA VAL A 81 9.27 -6.58 -6.54
C VAL A 81 9.07 -5.99 -5.15
N GLY A 82 9.41 -6.75 -4.09
CA GLY A 82 9.44 -6.25 -2.72
C GLY A 82 10.44 -5.10 -2.53
N VAL A 83 11.61 -5.17 -3.17
CA VAL A 83 12.59 -4.06 -3.16
C VAL A 83 12.05 -2.84 -3.90
N ILE A 84 11.40 -3.03 -5.05
CA ILE A 84 10.74 -1.95 -5.79
C ILE A 84 9.70 -1.27 -4.92
N ASP A 85 8.86 -2.03 -4.22
CA ASP A 85 7.84 -1.49 -3.33
C ASP A 85 8.44 -0.71 -2.15
N GLY A 86 9.46 -1.29 -1.48
CA GLY A 86 10.18 -0.65 -0.37
C GLY A 86 10.94 0.63 -0.76
N SER A 87 11.31 0.80 -2.04
CA SER A 87 12.02 2.00 -2.51
C SER A 87 11.26 3.31 -2.31
N PHE A 88 9.92 3.26 -2.23
CA PHE A 88 9.10 4.42 -1.87
C PHE A 88 9.45 4.95 -0.47
N GLU A 89 9.59 4.06 0.50
CA GLU A 89 9.93 4.43 1.87
C GLU A 89 11.37 4.95 1.94
N ILE A 90 12.28 4.35 1.19
CA ILE A 90 13.65 4.85 1.04
C ILE A 90 13.64 6.29 0.53
N GLY A 91 12.89 6.57 -0.55
CA GLY A 91 12.74 7.91 -1.10
C GLY A 91 12.17 8.92 -0.09
N ASN A 92 11.19 8.51 0.70
CA ASN A 92 10.60 9.37 1.73
C ASN A 92 11.62 9.75 2.82
N LEU A 93 12.38 8.76 3.30
CA LEU A 93 13.36 8.91 4.38
C LEU A 93 14.53 9.83 3.99
N LEU A 94 14.93 9.86 2.72
CA LEU A 94 16.06 10.67 2.24
C LEU A 94 15.85 12.18 2.48
N ILE A 95 14.61 12.66 2.41
CA ILE A 95 14.30 14.09 2.39
C ILE A 95 13.39 14.54 3.56
N ILE A 96 12.81 13.62 4.34
CA ILE A 96 11.88 13.97 5.42
C ILE A 96 12.49 14.92 6.46
N ILE A 97 13.74 14.69 6.87
CA ILE A 97 14.43 15.56 7.85
C ILE A 97 14.63 16.96 7.26
N LEU A 98 15.09 17.05 6.01
CA LEU A 98 15.34 18.31 5.32
C LEU A 98 14.05 19.12 5.15
N VAL A 99 12.98 18.47 4.70
CA VAL A 99 11.68 19.11 4.47
C VAL A 99 11.00 19.52 5.77
N SER A 100 11.06 18.69 6.82
CA SER A 100 10.49 19.05 8.12
C SER A 100 11.20 20.25 8.76
N TYR A 101 12.52 20.37 8.60
CA TYR A 101 13.29 21.48 9.18
C TYR A 101 13.25 22.77 8.33
N PHE A 102 13.58 22.66 7.05
CA PHE A 102 13.69 23.82 6.15
C PHE A 102 12.34 24.19 5.53
N GLY A 103 11.51 23.19 5.21
CA GLY A 103 10.22 23.41 4.53
C GLY A 103 9.24 24.24 5.34
N ALA A 104 9.27 24.15 6.68
CA ALA A 104 8.43 24.95 7.56
C ALA A 104 8.73 26.45 7.51
N LYS A 105 9.97 26.84 7.17
CA LYS A 105 10.45 28.24 7.10
C LYS A 105 10.27 28.86 5.71
N LEU A 106 10.04 28.03 4.70
CA LEU A 106 9.88 28.42 3.31
C LEU A 106 8.39 28.54 2.94
N HIS A 107 8.09 28.80 1.67
CA HIS A 107 6.72 28.95 1.19
C HIS A 107 6.00 27.59 1.15
N ARG A 108 5.41 27.16 2.28
CA ARG A 108 4.85 25.82 2.47
C ARG A 108 3.92 25.35 1.33
N PRO A 109 2.92 26.13 0.87
CA PRO A 109 2.09 25.71 -0.27
C PRO A 109 2.91 25.37 -1.53
N ARG A 110 3.82 26.24 -1.97
CA ARG A 110 4.66 25.99 -3.15
C ARG A 110 5.56 24.76 -3.00
N ILE A 111 6.04 24.44 -1.80
CA ILE A 111 6.81 23.21 -1.56
C ILE A 111 5.92 21.98 -1.70
N ILE A 112 4.67 22.03 -1.19
CA ILE A 112 3.69 20.96 -1.42
C ILE A 112 3.43 20.81 -2.93
N GLY A 113 3.21 21.92 -3.64
CA GLY A 113 3.04 21.93 -5.09
C GLY A 113 4.23 21.33 -5.86
N ALA A 114 5.46 21.69 -5.48
CA ALA A 114 6.69 21.10 -6.03
C ALA A 114 6.80 19.61 -5.71
N GLY A 115 6.42 19.19 -4.49
CA GLY A 115 6.32 17.78 -4.11
C GLY A 115 5.36 17.01 -5.01
N CYS A 116 4.18 17.57 -5.32
CA CYS A 116 3.24 16.96 -6.27
C CYS A 116 3.81 16.81 -7.68
N LEU A 117 4.59 17.79 -8.16
CA LEU A 117 5.27 17.69 -9.46
C LEU A 117 6.34 16.59 -9.46
N ILE A 118 7.15 16.49 -8.40
CA ILE A 118 8.16 15.42 -8.24
C ILE A 118 7.47 14.05 -8.16
N MET A 119 6.40 13.96 -7.38
CA MET A 119 5.60 12.74 -7.25
C MET A 119 5.04 12.31 -8.60
N SER A 120 4.51 13.25 -9.37
CA SER A 120 4.00 13.02 -10.73
C SER A 120 5.09 12.59 -11.70
N ALA A 121 6.24 13.27 -11.70
CA ALA A 121 7.41 12.88 -12.50
C ALA A 121 7.85 11.44 -12.17
N GLY A 122 7.86 11.07 -10.89
CA GLY A 122 8.10 9.70 -10.44
C GLY A 122 7.10 8.70 -10.99
N THR A 123 5.80 9.02 -10.95
CA THR A 123 4.76 8.14 -11.54
C THR A 123 4.88 8.00 -13.05
N PHE A 124 5.19 9.07 -13.79
CA PHE A 124 5.44 8.97 -15.23
C PHE A 124 6.69 8.15 -15.54
N LEU A 125 7.73 8.29 -14.72
CA LEU A 125 8.96 7.49 -14.85
C LEU A 125 8.70 6.00 -14.67
N ILE A 126 7.75 5.60 -13.80
CA ILE A 126 7.32 4.20 -13.68
C ILE A 126 6.72 3.69 -14.99
N ALA A 127 5.96 4.51 -15.72
CA ALA A 127 5.33 4.13 -16.99
C ALA A 127 6.30 4.10 -18.19
N MET A 128 7.41 4.84 -18.13
CA MET A 128 8.38 5.01 -19.21
C MET A 128 8.89 3.71 -19.86
N PRO A 129 9.19 2.62 -19.13
CA PRO A 129 9.67 1.38 -19.72
C PRO A 129 8.77 0.85 -20.83
N GLN A 130 7.45 1.02 -20.74
CA GLN A 130 6.56 0.54 -21.79
C GLN A 130 6.82 1.20 -23.15
N PHE A 131 7.23 2.47 -23.17
CA PHE A 131 7.44 3.23 -24.41
C PHE A 131 8.81 2.99 -25.03
N PHE A 132 9.78 2.55 -24.24
CA PHE A 132 11.14 2.25 -24.70
C PHE A 132 11.36 0.77 -24.96
N MET A 133 10.64 -0.11 -24.26
CA MET A 133 10.74 -1.54 -24.45
C MET A 133 10.00 -1.97 -25.71
N GLY A 134 10.52 -3.01 -26.36
CA GLY A 134 9.81 -3.70 -27.44
C GLY A 134 8.49 -4.31 -26.95
N ARG A 135 7.65 -4.68 -27.92
CA ARG A 135 6.36 -5.36 -27.72
C ARG A 135 6.50 -6.52 -26.74
N TYR A 136 5.48 -6.75 -25.92
CA TYR A 136 5.42 -7.90 -25.04
C TYR A 136 5.35 -9.17 -25.89
N GLN A 137 6.40 -9.98 -25.82
CA GLN A 137 6.49 -11.26 -26.49
C GLN A 137 6.21 -12.34 -25.47
N TYR A 138 5.12 -13.07 -25.68
CA TYR A 138 4.78 -14.26 -24.93
C TYR A 138 5.12 -15.49 -25.78
N GLU A 139 5.58 -16.55 -25.12
CA GLU A 139 5.89 -17.81 -25.80
C GLU A 139 4.57 -18.53 -26.08
N ARG A 140 4.22 -18.61 -27.36
CA ARG A 140 3.12 -19.43 -27.86
C ARG A 140 3.59 -20.14 -29.11
N PHE A 141 3.03 -21.31 -29.36
CA PHE A 141 3.18 -21.99 -30.64
C PHE A 141 2.73 -21.08 -31.80
N THR A 142 3.67 -20.52 -32.55
CA THR A 142 3.38 -19.68 -33.73
C THR A 142 3.28 -20.56 -34.97
N SER A 143 2.06 -20.82 -35.42
CA SER A 143 1.82 -21.26 -36.79
C SER A 143 2.26 -20.14 -37.73
N THR A 144 3.27 -20.39 -38.55
CA THR A 144 3.73 -19.38 -39.52
C THR A 144 2.63 -19.24 -40.58
N ILE A 145 1.92 -18.11 -40.59
CA ILE A 145 0.69 -17.89 -41.38
C ILE A 145 0.93 -17.90 -42.90
N ASN A 146 2.19 -17.94 -43.38
CA ASN A 146 2.49 -17.84 -44.81
C ASN A 146 3.17 -19.09 -45.42
N SER A 147 3.00 -20.27 -44.82
CA SER A 147 3.43 -21.51 -45.47
C SER A 147 2.37 -22.58 -45.27
N THR A 148 2.01 -23.26 -46.35
CA THR A 148 1.09 -24.41 -46.45
C THR A 148 1.52 -25.64 -45.63
N VAL A 149 2.46 -25.48 -44.70
CA VAL A 149 3.02 -26.52 -43.84
C VAL A 149 2.58 -26.21 -42.41
N SER A 150 1.56 -26.92 -41.94
CA SER A 150 1.23 -26.99 -40.52
C SER A 150 2.38 -27.73 -39.82
N ILE A 151 3.35 -26.99 -39.30
CA ILE A 151 4.45 -27.60 -38.51
C ILE A 151 3.80 -28.27 -37.30
N SER A 152 4.10 -29.54 -37.09
CA SER A 152 3.58 -30.30 -35.96
C SER A 152 4.22 -29.78 -34.66
N PRO A 153 3.45 -29.60 -33.56
CA PRO A 153 4.01 -29.20 -32.27
C PRO A 153 5.12 -30.13 -31.74
N CYS A 154 5.08 -31.41 -32.11
CA CYS A 154 6.04 -32.44 -31.71
C CYS A 154 7.26 -32.54 -32.65
N LEU A 155 7.12 -32.19 -33.94
CA LEU A 155 8.19 -32.23 -34.95
C LEU A 155 8.77 -30.83 -35.21
N GLN A 156 9.38 -30.24 -34.19
CA GLN A 156 10.19 -29.05 -34.41
C GLN A 156 11.52 -29.48 -35.03
N ASP A 157 11.50 -29.63 -36.35
CA ASP A 157 12.59 -30.20 -37.12
C ASP A 157 13.85 -29.31 -37.06
N LYS A 158 14.89 -29.79 -36.36
CA LYS A 158 16.25 -29.24 -36.49
C LYS A 158 16.89 -29.58 -37.85
N SER A 159 16.28 -30.45 -38.66
CA SER A 159 16.91 -30.96 -39.89
C SER A 159 16.68 -30.13 -41.15
N GLN A 160 15.92 -29.03 -41.09
CA GLN A 160 15.78 -28.09 -42.22
C GLN A 160 16.10 -26.63 -41.91
N THR A 161 16.77 -26.34 -40.79
CA THR A 161 17.49 -25.06 -40.67
C THR A 161 18.94 -25.30 -41.11
N PRO A 162 19.41 -24.75 -42.24
CA PRO A 162 20.82 -24.88 -42.60
C PRO A 162 21.66 -24.39 -41.43
N LEU A 163 22.75 -25.09 -41.08
CA LEU A 163 23.62 -24.83 -39.91
C LEU A 163 23.94 -23.32 -39.72
N SER A 164 24.04 -22.58 -40.83
CA SER A 164 24.22 -21.12 -40.89
C SER A 164 23.08 -20.27 -40.29
N ALA A 165 21.85 -20.78 -40.21
CA ALA A 165 20.67 -20.12 -39.64
C ALA A 165 20.58 -20.35 -38.12
N LEU A 166 21.03 -21.52 -37.64
CA LEU A 166 21.15 -21.80 -36.21
C LEU A 166 22.31 -21.00 -35.60
N GLU A 167 23.44 -20.88 -36.31
CA GLU A 167 24.56 -20.01 -35.92
C GLU A 167 24.20 -18.52 -36.00
N LYS A 168 23.45 -18.07 -37.03
CA LYS A 168 22.91 -16.70 -37.08
C LYS A 168 21.85 -16.44 -36.00
N SER A 169 21.02 -17.43 -35.65
CA SER A 169 20.04 -17.36 -34.57
C SER A 169 20.74 -17.27 -33.21
N GLN A 170 21.71 -18.15 -32.94
CA GLN A 170 22.47 -18.16 -31.70
C GLN A 170 23.35 -16.91 -31.58
N ALA A 171 23.96 -16.42 -32.67
CA ALA A 171 24.70 -15.16 -32.69
C ALA A 171 23.78 -13.94 -32.52
N LYS A 172 22.55 -13.98 -33.05
CA LYS A 172 21.53 -12.92 -32.87
C LYS A 172 20.91 -12.95 -31.46
N ILE A 173 20.78 -14.12 -30.85
CA ILE A 173 20.42 -14.31 -29.44
C ILE A 173 21.57 -13.79 -28.56
N ASN A 174 22.82 -14.17 -28.83
CA ASN A 174 23.99 -13.72 -28.05
C ASN A 174 24.24 -12.20 -28.19
N ALA A 175 24.13 -11.62 -29.39
CA ALA A 175 24.20 -10.17 -29.61
C ALA A 175 22.95 -9.43 -29.08
N GLY A 176 21.80 -10.10 -29.08
CA GLY A 176 20.59 -9.65 -28.37
C GLY A 176 20.83 -9.62 -26.87
N CYS A 177 21.53 -10.61 -26.33
CA CYS A 177 21.85 -10.71 -24.91
C CYS A 177 22.85 -9.70 -24.41
N GLU A 178 23.82 -9.25 -25.21
CA GLU A 178 24.63 -8.08 -24.85
C GLU A 178 23.79 -6.80 -24.74
N LYS A 179 22.72 -6.65 -25.54
CA LYS A 179 21.77 -5.51 -25.44
C LYS A 179 20.69 -5.71 -24.36
N GLU A 180 20.26 -6.95 -24.10
CA GLU A 180 19.15 -7.30 -23.20
C GLU A 180 19.64 -7.49 -21.75
N ALA A 181 20.88 -7.97 -21.55
CA ALA A 181 21.60 -7.92 -20.26
C ALA A 181 21.86 -6.47 -19.81
N GLY A 182 21.85 -5.51 -20.74
CA GLY A 182 21.84 -4.07 -20.45
C GLY A 182 20.46 -3.47 -20.14
N SER A 183 19.35 -4.21 -20.26
CA SER A 183 18.00 -3.68 -20.09
C SER A 183 17.46 -3.94 -18.67
N ALA A 184 18.13 -3.40 -17.66
CA ALA A 184 17.60 -3.33 -16.29
C ALA A 184 16.45 -2.31 -16.20
N MET A 185 15.45 -2.41 -17.08
CA MET A 185 14.35 -1.44 -17.22
C MET A 185 13.45 -1.37 -15.97
N TRP A 186 13.42 -2.43 -15.16
CA TRP A 186 12.79 -2.42 -13.84
C TRP A 186 13.41 -1.37 -12.90
N ILE A 187 14.64 -0.89 -13.16
CA ILE A 187 15.27 0.22 -12.42
C ILE A 187 14.47 1.52 -12.58
N TYR A 188 13.83 1.76 -13.73
CA TYR A 188 12.96 2.94 -13.91
C TYR A 188 11.74 2.87 -12.99
N VAL A 189 11.18 1.67 -12.79
CA VAL A 189 10.08 1.44 -11.84
C VAL A 189 10.57 1.72 -10.41
N LEU A 190 11.75 1.23 -10.05
CA LEU A 190 12.38 1.48 -8.75
C LEU A 190 12.65 2.97 -8.52
N LEU A 191 13.32 3.63 -9.47
CA LEU A 191 13.68 5.05 -9.37
C LEU A 191 12.43 5.94 -9.38
N GLY A 192 11.43 5.59 -10.19
CA GLY A 192 10.14 6.28 -10.22
C GLY A 192 9.38 6.16 -8.90
N ASN A 193 9.37 4.98 -8.26
CA ASN A 193 8.73 4.81 -6.96
C ASN A 193 9.52 5.49 -5.82
N LEU A 194 10.85 5.52 -5.91
CA LEU A 194 11.71 6.31 -5.03
C LEU A 194 11.41 7.82 -5.16
N LEU A 195 11.33 8.34 -6.40
CA LEU A 195 10.99 9.74 -6.67
C LEU A 195 9.58 10.09 -6.20
N ARG A 196 8.63 9.15 -6.33
CA ARG A 196 7.29 9.26 -5.74
C ARG A 196 7.36 9.43 -4.22
N GLY A 197 8.22 8.67 -3.54
CA GLY A 197 8.50 8.81 -2.11
C GLY A 197 9.03 10.19 -1.72
N ILE A 198 9.99 10.71 -2.48
CA ILE A 198 10.55 12.06 -2.31
C ILE A 198 9.44 13.11 -2.45
N GLY A 199 8.64 13.04 -3.51
CA GLY A 199 7.57 13.99 -3.79
C GLY A 199 6.42 13.97 -2.76
N GLU A 200 6.11 12.80 -2.19
CA GLU A 200 5.07 12.67 -1.16
C GLU A 200 5.48 13.25 0.20
N THR A 201 6.77 13.28 0.48
CA THR A 201 7.35 13.70 1.77
C THR A 201 6.84 15.05 2.31
N PRO A 202 6.84 16.16 1.55
CA PRO A 202 6.37 17.46 2.04
C PRO A 202 4.87 17.56 2.30
N ILE A 203 4.05 16.71 1.67
CA ILE A 203 2.60 16.88 1.63
C ILE A 203 1.98 16.83 3.03
N GLN A 204 2.30 15.78 3.78
CA GLN A 204 1.70 15.55 5.10
C GLN A 204 2.20 16.51 6.19
N PRO A 205 3.51 16.65 6.45
CA PRO A 205 3.98 17.53 7.51
C PRO A 205 3.67 19.01 7.23
N LEU A 206 3.85 19.49 5.99
CA LEU A 206 3.59 20.89 5.67
C LEU A 206 2.09 21.18 5.52
N GLY A 207 1.32 20.23 5.00
CA GLY A 207 -0.12 20.38 4.82
C GLY A 207 -0.87 20.49 6.15
N ILE A 208 -0.59 19.57 7.08
CA ILE A 208 -1.25 19.54 8.38
C ILE A 208 -0.84 20.75 9.23
N THR A 209 0.44 21.11 9.26
CA THR A 209 0.90 22.30 10.00
C THR A 209 0.36 23.60 9.43
N TYR A 210 0.12 23.67 8.12
CA TYR A 210 -0.53 24.84 7.52
C TYR A 210 -2.01 24.94 7.93
N ILE A 211 -2.74 23.83 7.98
CA ILE A 211 -4.12 23.83 8.51
C ILE A 211 -4.12 24.29 9.97
N ASP A 212 -3.22 23.74 10.80
CA ASP A 212 -3.12 24.05 12.23
C ASP A 212 -2.78 25.52 12.50
N ASP A 213 -1.90 26.13 11.68
CA ASP A 213 -1.48 27.53 11.86
C ASP A 213 -2.55 28.56 11.49
N TYR A 214 -3.44 28.24 10.53
CA TYR A 214 -4.38 29.20 9.94
C TYR A 214 -5.87 28.87 10.17
N ALA A 215 -6.21 27.66 10.61
CA ALA A 215 -7.56 27.34 11.04
C ALA A 215 -7.82 27.87 12.47
N ILE A 216 -9.09 28.14 12.77
CA ILE A 216 -9.53 28.38 14.15
C ILE A 216 -9.35 27.06 14.92
N GLU A 217 -8.87 27.12 16.17
CA GLU A 217 -8.50 25.94 16.97
C GLU A 217 -9.63 24.90 17.07
N GLU A 218 -10.88 25.36 17.11
CA GLU A 218 -12.09 24.53 17.13
C GLU A 218 -12.32 23.76 15.81
N ASN A 219 -11.90 24.33 14.68
CA ASN A 219 -12.13 23.76 13.33
C ASN A 219 -10.93 22.97 12.79
N ALA A 220 -9.72 23.18 13.33
CA ALA A 220 -8.50 22.52 12.86
C ALA A 220 -8.62 20.99 12.88
N ALA A 221 -9.13 20.43 13.99
CA ALA A 221 -9.33 18.98 14.14
C ALA A 221 -10.33 18.42 13.11
N LEU A 222 -11.43 19.13 12.85
CA LEU A 222 -12.41 18.75 11.83
C LEU A 222 -11.81 18.77 10.42
N TYR A 223 -11.04 19.80 10.08
CA TYR A 223 -10.39 19.91 8.77
C TYR A 223 -9.37 18.81 8.54
N ILE A 224 -8.55 18.48 9.55
CA ILE A 224 -7.62 17.35 9.50
C ILE A 224 -8.39 16.03 9.31
N GLY A 225 -9.50 15.85 10.03
CA GLY A 225 -10.37 14.67 9.89
C GLY A 225 -10.94 14.52 8.48
N CYS A 226 -11.39 15.61 7.86
CA CYS A 226 -11.88 15.60 6.48
C CYS A 226 -10.80 15.17 5.48
N VAL A 227 -9.59 15.72 5.58
CA VAL A 227 -8.45 15.35 4.71
C VAL A 227 -8.13 13.86 4.81
N GLN A 228 -8.07 13.32 6.04
CA GLN A 228 -7.77 11.91 6.26
C GLN A 228 -8.88 10.99 5.75
N THR A 229 -10.15 11.41 5.85
CA THR A 229 -11.29 10.65 5.31
C THR A 229 -11.22 10.57 3.79
N VAL A 230 -10.92 11.68 3.11
CA VAL A 230 -10.72 11.70 1.65
C VAL A 230 -9.52 10.83 1.25
N ALA A 231 -8.47 10.78 2.07
CA ALA A 231 -7.32 9.91 1.84
C ALA A 231 -7.69 8.42 1.79
N ILE A 232 -8.68 7.98 2.58
CA ILE A 232 -9.17 6.59 2.60
C ILE A 232 -9.93 6.22 1.32
N ILE A 233 -10.51 7.20 0.63
CA ILE A 233 -11.20 6.98 -0.66
C ILE A 233 -10.20 6.66 -1.78
N GLY A 234 -8.99 7.24 -1.73
CA GLY A 234 -7.94 7.05 -2.74
C GLY A 234 -7.64 5.56 -3.03
N PRO A 235 -7.39 4.72 -2.01
CA PRO A 235 -7.14 3.29 -2.18
C PRO A 235 -8.24 2.53 -2.92
N ILE A 236 -9.51 2.87 -2.72
CA ILE A 236 -10.64 2.26 -3.44
C ILE A 236 -10.48 2.51 -4.94
N PHE A 237 -10.28 3.77 -5.33
CA PHE A 237 -10.11 4.14 -6.73
C PHE A 237 -8.82 3.60 -7.35
N GLY A 238 -7.72 3.50 -6.59
CA GLY A 238 -6.48 2.93 -7.11
C GLY A 238 -6.59 1.44 -7.43
N PHE A 239 -7.24 0.64 -6.57
CA PHE A 239 -7.51 -0.77 -6.89
C PHE A 239 -8.55 -0.96 -8.00
N LEU A 240 -9.57 -0.10 -8.08
CA LEU A 240 -10.53 -0.12 -9.21
C LEU A 240 -9.85 0.23 -10.53
N LEU A 241 -8.97 1.25 -10.55
CA LEU A 241 -8.16 1.59 -11.71
C LEU A 241 -7.21 0.44 -12.08
N GLY A 242 -6.62 -0.22 -11.08
CA GLY A 242 -5.84 -1.45 -11.24
C GLY A 242 -6.64 -2.56 -11.90
N SER A 243 -7.88 -2.78 -11.46
CA SER A 243 -8.80 -3.76 -12.06
C SER A 243 -9.10 -3.46 -13.53
N LEU A 244 -9.36 -2.20 -13.87
CA LEU A 244 -9.63 -1.77 -15.24
C LEU A 244 -8.39 -1.97 -16.13
N CYS A 245 -7.22 -1.49 -15.69
CA CYS A 245 -5.98 -1.61 -16.44
C CYS A 245 -5.55 -3.07 -16.60
N ALA A 246 -5.77 -3.92 -15.60
CA ALA A 246 -5.47 -5.35 -15.66
C ALA A 246 -6.31 -6.11 -16.70
N LYS A 247 -7.50 -5.59 -17.05
CA LYS A 247 -8.37 -6.18 -18.07
C LYS A 247 -7.96 -5.84 -19.49
N LEU A 248 -7.23 -4.73 -19.69
CA LEU A 248 -6.72 -4.28 -20.99
C LEU A 248 -5.37 -4.94 -21.28
N TYR A 249 -5.10 -5.30 -22.53
CA TYR A 249 -3.83 -5.90 -22.92
C TYR A 249 -2.68 -4.88 -22.80
N VAL A 250 -1.49 -5.34 -22.41
CA VAL A 250 -0.31 -4.47 -22.16
C VAL A 250 0.04 -3.55 -23.34
N ASP A 251 -0.03 -4.04 -24.57
CA ASP A 251 0.33 -3.28 -25.78
C ASP A 251 -0.90 -2.68 -26.49
N ILE A 252 -1.96 -2.35 -25.73
CA ILE A 252 -3.16 -1.72 -26.29
C ILE A 252 -2.82 -0.43 -27.05
N GLY A 253 -3.35 -0.30 -28.27
CA GLY A 253 -3.05 0.82 -29.17
C GLY A 253 -1.78 0.66 -30.00
N PHE A 254 -0.94 -0.34 -29.73
CA PHE A 254 0.28 -0.65 -30.49
C PHE A 254 0.18 -1.93 -31.33
N VAL A 255 -0.83 -2.76 -31.05
CA VAL A 255 -1.10 -4.06 -31.71
C VAL A 255 -2.59 -4.18 -31.99
N ASP A 256 -2.94 -4.84 -33.09
CA ASP A 256 -4.31 -5.22 -33.39
C ASP A 256 -4.79 -6.29 -32.39
N LEU A 257 -5.87 -5.99 -31.65
CA LEU A 257 -6.40 -6.86 -30.61
C LEU A 257 -6.89 -8.19 -31.17
N ASP A 258 -7.32 -8.22 -32.44
CA ASP A 258 -7.78 -9.45 -33.10
C ASP A 258 -6.62 -10.42 -33.41
N SER A 259 -5.39 -9.91 -33.45
CA SER A 259 -4.17 -10.74 -33.55
C SER A 259 -3.71 -11.30 -32.20
N VAL A 260 -4.25 -10.80 -31.07
CA VAL A 260 -3.88 -11.25 -29.73
C VAL A 260 -4.68 -12.50 -29.39
N THR A 261 -3.97 -13.63 -29.31
CA THR A 261 -4.59 -14.93 -29.11
C THR A 261 -4.81 -15.30 -27.64
N ILE A 262 -4.28 -14.50 -26.69
CA ILE A 262 -4.40 -14.68 -25.24
C ILE A 262 -5.54 -13.84 -24.65
N THR A 263 -6.08 -14.28 -23.51
CA THR A 263 -7.14 -13.54 -22.79
C THR A 263 -6.72 -13.19 -21.37
N HIS A 264 -7.42 -12.27 -20.72
CA HIS A 264 -7.19 -11.90 -19.31
C HIS A 264 -7.34 -13.03 -18.28
N LYS A 265 -7.75 -14.23 -18.71
CA LYS A 265 -7.77 -15.47 -17.91
C LYS A 265 -6.48 -16.29 -18.04
N ASP A 266 -5.67 -15.99 -19.04
CA ASP A 266 -4.42 -16.70 -19.34
C ASP A 266 -3.33 -16.31 -18.33
N VAL A 267 -2.49 -17.28 -17.97
CA VAL A 267 -1.38 -17.09 -17.01
C VAL A 267 -0.28 -16.18 -17.55
N GLN A 268 -0.14 -16.13 -18.87
CA GLN A 268 0.81 -15.25 -19.56
C GLN A 268 0.27 -13.84 -19.79
N TRP A 269 -1.00 -13.56 -19.45
CA TRP A 269 -1.59 -12.24 -19.64
C TRP A 269 -0.92 -11.19 -18.77
N VAL A 270 -0.55 -10.09 -19.42
CA VAL A 270 -0.07 -8.87 -18.79
C VAL A 270 -1.03 -7.74 -19.15
N GLY A 271 -1.55 -7.10 -18.10
CA GLY A 271 -2.44 -5.95 -18.20
C GLY A 271 -1.70 -4.66 -18.57
N ALA A 272 -2.42 -3.63 -19.00
CA ALA A 272 -1.90 -2.29 -19.29
C ALA A 272 -1.48 -1.52 -18.01
N TRP A 273 -0.52 -2.06 -17.26
CA TRP A 273 -0.04 -1.55 -15.97
C TRP A 273 0.52 -0.12 -16.06
N TRP A 274 1.06 0.29 -17.21
CA TRP A 274 1.61 1.63 -17.43
C TRP A 274 0.52 2.71 -17.52
N LEU A 275 -0.69 2.36 -17.98
CA LEU A 275 -1.76 3.31 -18.28
C LEU A 275 -2.25 4.01 -17.01
N GLY A 276 -2.47 3.27 -15.93
CA GLY A 276 -2.93 3.87 -14.68
C GLY A 276 -1.87 4.73 -13.99
N TYR A 277 -0.57 4.50 -14.25
CA TYR A 277 0.48 5.43 -13.80
C TYR A 277 0.43 6.76 -14.53
N LEU A 278 0.10 6.79 -15.83
CA LEU A 278 -0.13 8.03 -16.55
C LEU A 278 -1.34 8.80 -15.98
N ILE A 279 -2.45 8.09 -15.74
CA ILE A 279 -3.66 8.67 -15.16
C ILE A 279 -3.36 9.22 -13.76
N ALA A 280 -2.72 8.43 -12.89
CA ALA A 280 -2.33 8.85 -11.55
C ALA A 280 -1.34 10.03 -11.58
N GLY A 281 -0.41 10.06 -12.52
CA GLY A 281 0.53 11.16 -12.73
C GLY A 281 -0.17 12.46 -13.11
N VAL A 282 -1.11 12.43 -14.06
CA VAL A 282 -1.92 13.59 -14.46
C VAL A 282 -2.76 14.10 -13.28
N ILE A 283 -3.44 13.20 -12.56
CA ILE A 283 -4.21 13.55 -11.35
C ILE A 283 -3.30 14.25 -10.33
N SER A 284 -2.06 13.77 -10.16
CA SER A 284 -1.08 14.36 -9.24
C SER A 284 -0.61 15.75 -9.67
N VAL A 285 -0.42 15.99 -10.98
CA VAL A 285 -0.14 17.34 -11.50
C VAL A 285 -1.30 18.27 -11.20
N LEU A 286 -2.52 17.86 -11.55
CA LEU A 286 -3.74 18.65 -11.32
C LEU A 286 -3.91 18.98 -9.84
N ALA A 287 -3.57 18.04 -8.95
CA ALA A 287 -3.63 18.26 -7.51
C ALA A 287 -2.58 19.26 -7.01
N GLY A 288 -1.44 19.39 -7.70
CA GLY A 288 -0.39 20.36 -7.38
C GLY A 288 -0.71 21.80 -7.81
N ILE A 289 -1.49 22.01 -8.88
CA ILE A 289 -1.74 23.33 -9.48
C ILE A 289 -2.25 24.38 -8.47
N PRO A 290 -3.27 24.11 -7.64
CA PRO A 290 -3.81 25.12 -6.72
C PRO A 290 -2.78 25.69 -5.75
N PHE A 291 -1.78 24.91 -5.36
CA PHE A 291 -0.76 25.31 -4.39
C PHE A 291 0.19 26.41 -4.88
N TRP A 292 0.31 26.59 -6.19
CA TRP A 292 1.14 27.64 -6.79
C TRP A 292 0.51 29.03 -6.65
N PHE A 293 -0.82 29.09 -6.59
CA PHE A 293 -1.60 30.33 -6.48
C PHE A 293 -1.92 30.72 -5.03
N LEU A 294 -1.65 29.84 -4.07
CA LEU A 294 -1.91 30.12 -2.65
C LEU A 294 -0.81 31.03 -2.05
N PRO A 295 -1.18 32.01 -1.21
CA PRO A 295 -0.22 32.92 -0.60
C PRO A 295 0.65 32.22 0.45
N LYS A 296 1.83 32.81 0.75
CA LYS A 296 2.76 32.29 1.76
C LYS A 296 2.15 32.25 3.16
N HIS A 297 1.37 33.28 3.48
CA HIS A 297 0.70 33.47 4.75
C HIS A 297 -0.76 33.84 4.48
N LEU A 298 -1.69 33.15 5.15
CA LEU A 298 -3.08 33.61 5.22
C LEU A 298 -3.22 34.66 6.34
N PRO A 299 -4.13 35.63 6.22
CA PRO A 299 -4.43 36.54 7.31
C PRO A 299 -4.88 35.73 8.54
N LYS A 300 -4.21 35.93 9.68
CA LYS A 300 -4.55 35.19 10.92
C LYS A 300 -5.92 35.65 11.45
N PRO A 301 -6.77 34.73 11.95
CA PRO A 301 -8.01 35.09 12.64
C PRO A 301 -7.74 36.05 13.82
N GLN A 302 -8.54 37.10 13.97
CA GLN A 302 -8.40 38.13 15.01
C GLN A 302 -8.43 37.58 16.45
N SER A 303 -9.05 36.41 16.69
CA SER A 303 -9.14 35.78 18.03
C SER A 303 -7.79 35.41 18.65
N ARG A 304 -6.69 35.39 17.88
CA ARG A 304 -5.32 35.15 18.38
C ARG A 304 -4.54 36.42 18.72
N LYS A 305 -5.09 37.62 18.45
CA LYS A 305 -4.48 38.90 18.82
C LYS A 305 -4.91 39.39 20.22
N ASP A 306 -6.05 38.91 20.73
CA ASP A 306 -6.66 39.47 21.93
C ASP A 306 -6.45 38.62 23.21
N SER A 307 -5.74 37.50 23.12
CA SER A 307 -5.39 36.64 24.26
C SER A 307 -3.91 36.76 24.64
N SER A 308 -3.50 37.96 25.03
CA SER A 308 -2.23 38.16 25.73
C SER A 308 -2.37 37.81 27.22
N THR A 309 -2.57 36.52 27.52
CA THR A 309 -2.30 35.90 28.83
C THR A 309 -1.91 34.43 28.64
N SER A 310 -0.60 34.18 28.76
CA SER A 310 0.07 32.90 29.04
C SER A 310 -0.35 31.64 28.24
N SER A 311 0.33 31.40 27.13
CA SER A 311 0.74 30.07 26.68
C SER A 311 2.20 30.16 26.23
N GLU A 312 3.11 29.50 26.94
CA GLU A 312 4.58 29.57 26.77
C GLU A 312 5.13 29.01 25.44
N GLN A 313 4.33 28.92 24.38
CA GLN A 313 4.75 28.34 23.09
C GLN A 313 4.97 29.35 21.96
N SER A 314 4.76 30.66 22.21
CA SER A 314 4.87 31.71 21.17
C SER A 314 6.02 32.71 21.36
N LYS A 315 6.79 32.65 22.45
CA LYS A 315 7.90 33.60 22.70
C LYS A 315 9.17 33.38 21.85
N PHE A 316 9.21 32.37 20.98
CA PHE A 316 10.41 32.12 20.14
C PHE A 316 10.38 32.79 18.76
N ILE A 317 9.29 33.45 18.38
CA ILE A 317 9.18 34.11 17.09
C ILE A 317 8.33 35.37 17.29
N THR A 318 8.99 36.50 17.49
CA THR A 318 8.58 37.91 17.21
C THR A 318 8.96 38.79 18.39
N GLU A 319 10.17 39.37 18.35
CA GLU A 319 10.39 40.72 18.86
C GLU A 319 11.20 41.49 17.81
N ASP A 320 10.54 42.54 17.36
CA ASP A 320 10.81 43.68 16.48
C ASP A 320 12.12 43.89 15.71
N ASN A 321 11.91 44.35 14.47
CA ASN A 321 12.86 45.17 13.73
C ASN A 321 13.13 46.49 14.48
N LYS A 322 14.36 46.68 14.94
CA LYS A 322 15.09 47.96 14.82
C LYS A 322 16.59 47.67 14.80
N ASP A 323 17.29 48.50 14.04
CA ASP A 323 18.64 48.34 13.51
C ASP A 323 19.76 48.01 14.52
N GLN A 324 20.87 47.48 13.98
CA GLN A 324 22.20 47.21 14.59
C GLN A 324 22.41 45.90 15.38
N HIS A 325 22.77 44.82 14.68
CA HIS A 325 24.07 44.13 14.87
C HIS A 325 24.21 42.97 13.87
N LYS A 326 25.14 43.12 12.91
CA LYS A 326 25.56 42.01 12.06
C LYS A 326 26.49 41.07 12.84
N SER A 327 26.28 39.77 12.62
CA SER A 327 27.27 38.70 12.71
C SER A 327 27.74 38.27 14.10
N TYR A 328 26.91 37.58 14.91
CA TYR A 328 27.40 36.58 15.89
C TYR A 328 26.32 35.67 16.54
N GLN A 329 25.29 35.15 15.84
CA GLN A 329 24.34 34.23 16.54
C GLN A 329 23.50 33.25 15.71
N GLN A 330 24.09 32.61 14.69
CA GLN A 330 23.41 31.53 13.95
C GLN A 330 24.11 30.16 14.06
N HIS A 331 25.35 30.08 14.55
CA HIS A 331 26.14 28.84 14.60
C HIS A 331 25.97 27.97 15.87
N VAL A 332 25.18 28.39 16.86
CA VAL A 332 25.06 27.68 18.17
C VAL A 332 23.86 26.71 18.25
N LYS A 333 22.87 26.79 17.35
CA LYS A 333 21.58 26.05 17.52
C LYS A 333 21.61 24.55 17.22
N ILE A 334 22.53 24.03 16.41
CA ILE A 334 22.56 22.58 16.08
C ILE A 334 23.27 21.77 17.15
N ALA A 335 24.35 22.31 17.73
CA ALA A 335 25.10 21.66 18.79
C ALA A 335 24.27 21.59 20.10
N GLU A 336 23.55 22.65 20.46
CA GLU A 336 22.63 22.63 21.62
C GLU A 336 21.41 21.74 21.40
N MET A 337 20.77 21.77 20.22
CA MET A 337 19.68 20.83 19.90
C MET A 337 20.14 19.37 19.91
N ALA A 338 21.36 19.07 19.44
CA ALA A 338 21.93 17.72 19.53
C ALA A 338 22.25 17.32 20.99
N LYS A 339 22.62 18.30 21.83
CA LYS A 339 22.87 18.11 23.27
C LYS A 339 21.60 17.74 24.04
N ASP A 340 20.44 18.29 23.65
CA ASP A 340 19.14 17.96 24.24
C ASP A 340 18.45 16.75 23.58
N PHE A 341 18.86 16.38 22.36
CA PHE A 341 18.35 15.25 21.61
C PHE A 341 18.68 13.91 22.29
N LEU A 342 19.94 13.69 22.67
CA LEU A 342 20.41 12.45 23.32
C LEU A 342 19.70 12.19 24.66
N PRO A 343 19.59 13.16 25.59
CA PRO A 343 18.82 13.02 26.82
C PRO A 343 17.32 12.78 26.56
N SER A 344 16.72 13.46 25.59
CA SER A 344 15.31 13.26 25.22
C SER A 344 15.05 11.87 24.66
N LEU A 345 15.96 11.37 23.82
CA LEU A 345 15.94 10.03 23.27
C LEU A 345 16.10 8.98 24.37
N LYS A 346 17.05 9.18 25.29
CA LYS A 346 17.26 8.33 26.47
C LYS A 346 16.04 8.32 27.39
N ASN A 347 15.40 9.46 27.60
CA ASN A 347 14.17 9.57 28.39
C ASN A 347 12.98 8.87 27.72
N LEU A 348 12.88 8.94 26.39
CA LEU A 348 11.81 8.29 25.63
C LEU A 348 11.96 6.76 25.66
N PHE A 349 13.16 6.27 25.36
CA PHE A 349 13.46 4.84 25.46
C PHE A 349 13.53 4.36 26.92
N GLY A 350 13.74 5.25 27.89
CA GLY A 350 13.59 4.94 29.32
C GLY A 350 12.15 4.61 29.73
N ASN A 351 11.14 4.89 28.90
CA ASN A 351 9.76 4.50 29.16
C ASN A 351 9.48 3.07 28.63
N PRO A 352 9.40 2.05 29.50
CA PRO A 352 9.20 0.66 29.08
C PRO A 352 7.89 0.45 28.32
N VAL A 353 6.84 1.23 28.60
CA VAL A 353 5.57 1.13 27.86
C VAL A 353 5.76 1.56 26.40
N TYR A 354 6.54 2.62 26.15
CA TYR A 354 6.79 3.11 24.80
C TYR A 354 7.64 2.14 24.00
N ILE A 355 8.73 1.60 24.57
CA ILE A 355 9.56 0.59 23.89
C ILE A 355 8.73 -0.64 23.53
N LEU A 356 8.01 -1.21 24.49
CA LEU A 356 7.22 -2.42 24.26
C LEU A 356 6.14 -2.19 23.19
N TYR A 357 5.48 -1.03 23.24
CA TYR A 357 4.49 -0.64 22.25
C TYR A 357 5.12 -0.41 20.86
N LEU A 358 6.31 0.21 20.80
CA LEU A 358 7.05 0.42 19.57
C LEU A 358 7.42 -0.92 18.93
N CYS A 359 7.97 -1.87 19.70
CA CYS A 359 8.26 -3.23 19.22
C CYS A 359 7.00 -3.94 18.73
N ALA A 360 5.92 -3.91 19.52
CA ALA A 360 4.63 -4.51 19.13
C ALA A 360 4.12 -3.96 17.80
N SER A 361 4.20 -2.63 17.64
CA SER A 361 3.74 -1.93 16.44
C SER A 361 4.60 -2.23 15.24
N ILE A 362 5.93 -2.22 15.37
CA ILE A 362 6.84 -2.55 14.25
C ILE A 362 6.50 -3.94 13.70
N ILE A 363 6.32 -4.93 14.58
CA ILE A 363 6.00 -6.31 14.17
C ILE A 363 4.59 -6.38 13.58
N GLN A 364 3.61 -5.65 14.15
CA GLN A 364 2.25 -5.59 13.61
C GLN A 364 2.20 -4.99 12.21
N PHE A 365 2.91 -3.88 11.99
CA PHE A 365 2.99 -3.23 10.69
C PHE A 365 3.76 -4.08 9.68
N ASN A 366 4.77 -4.85 10.10
CA ASN A 366 5.44 -5.83 9.25
C ASN A 366 4.44 -6.86 8.70
N SER A 367 3.62 -7.44 9.58
CA SER A 367 2.56 -8.38 9.19
C SER A 367 1.55 -7.73 8.23
N LEU A 368 1.10 -6.51 8.53
CA LEU A 368 0.12 -5.78 7.73
C LEU A 368 0.66 -5.42 6.33
N ILE A 369 1.87 -4.88 6.24
CA ILE A 369 2.48 -4.43 4.96
C ILE A 369 2.74 -5.63 4.05
N GLY A 370 3.29 -6.73 4.59
CA GLY A 370 3.50 -7.96 3.83
C GLY A 370 2.19 -8.56 3.31
N MET A 371 1.18 -8.65 4.16
CA MET A 371 -0.16 -9.12 3.80
C MET A 371 -0.78 -8.24 2.70
N VAL A 372 -0.82 -6.92 2.86
CA VAL A 372 -1.44 -6.01 1.87
C VAL A 372 -0.72 -6.07 0.52
N THR A 373 0.61 -6.16 0.53
CA THR A 373 1.44 -6.09 -0.69
C THR A 373 1.24 -7.32 -1.58
N TYR A 374 1.23 -8.52 -1.01
CA TYR A 374 1.11 -9.75 -1.78
C TYR A 374 -0.30 -10.35 -1.83
N LYS A 375 -1.30 -9.71 -1.20
CA LYS A 375 -2.70 -10.16 -1.27
C LYS A 375 -3.23 -10.37 -2.70
N PRO A 376 -3.01 -9.44 -3.67
CA PRO A 376 -3.45 -9.67 -5.05
C PRO A 376 -2.83 -10.94 -5.63
N LYS A 377 -1.52 -11.09 -5.46
CA LYS A 377 -0.77 -12.28 -5.90
C LYS A 377 -1.28 -13.56 -5.25
N TYR A 378 -1.49 -13.55 -3.94
CA TYR A 378 -2.03 -14.69 -3.21
C TYR A 378 -3.37 -15.14 -3.78
N ILE A 379 -4.30 -14.20 -4.03
CA ILE A 379 -5.62 -14.54 -4.58
C ILE A 379 -5.53 -15.09 -6.01
N GLU A 380 -4.68 -14.47 -6.85
CA GLU A 380 -4.44 -14.94 -8.22
C GLU A 380 -3.92 -16.39 -8.24
N GLN A 381 -2.90 -16.69 -7.42
CA GLN A 381 -2.26 -18.01 -7.41
C GLN A 381 -3.12 -19.07 -6.70
N GLN A 382 -3.62 -18.77 -5.50
CA GLN A 382 -4.35 -19.73 -4.68
C GLN A 382 -5.68 -20.14 -5.32
N TYR A 383 -6.46 -19.16 -5.83
CA TYR A 383 -7.82 -19.40 -6.31
C TYR A 383 -7.95 -19.32 -7.85
N GLY A 384 -6.85 -19.09 -8.58
CA GLY A 384 -6.88 -18.99 -10.04
C GLY A 384 -7.73 -17.84 -10.56
N GLN A 385 -7.94 -16.79 -9.76
CA GLN A 385 -8.72 -15.63 -10.18
C GLN A 385 -7.88 -14.70 -11.06
N THR A 386 -8.53 -14.00 -11.99
CA THR A 386 -7.84 -13.02 -12.83
C THR A 386 -7.43 -11.79 -12.03
N SER A 387 -6.32 -11.15 -12.41
CA SER A 387 -5.82 -9.94 -11.72
C SER A 387 -6.87 -8.83 -11.64
N SER A 388 -7.68 -8.66 -12.69
CA SER A 388 -8.80 -7.71 -12.72
C SER A 388 -9.84 -8.00 -11.62
N LYS A 389 -10.36 -9.24 -11.55
CA LYS A 389 -11.37 -9.63 -10.56
C LYS A 389 -10.82 -9.54 -9.13
N THR A 390 -9.57 -9.92 -8.94
CA THR A 390 -8.87 -9.81 -7.65
C THR A 390 -8.80 -8.37 -7.17
N ASN A 391 -8.31 -7.46 -8.01
CA ASN A 391 -8.19 -6.04 -7.68
C ASN A 391 -9.56 -5.39 -7.42
N PHE A 392 -10.58 -5.77 -8.18
CA PHE A 392 -11.95 -5.30 -7.98
C PHE A 392 -12.49 -5.65 -6.58
N VAL A 393 -12.36 -6.92 -6.17
CA VAL A 393 -12.83 -7.40 -4.86
C VAL A 393 -12.06 -6.76 -3.71
N ILE A 394 -10.75 -6.57 -3.85
CA ILE A 394 -9.94 -5.89 -2.84
C ILE A 394 -10.40 -4.44 -2.67
N GLY A 395 -10.51 -3.71 -3.79
CA GLY A 395 -10.89 -2.29 -3.81
C GLY A 395 -12.29 -2.03 -3.29
N LEU A 396 -13.29 -2.80 -3.73
CA LEU A 396 -14.70 -2.54 -3.45
C LEU A 396 -15.17 -3.12 -2.11
N ILE A 397 -14.58 -4.23 -1.64
CA ILE A 397 -15.08 -4.96 -0.47
C ILE A 397 -14.12 -4.86 0.72
N ASN A 398 -12.83 -5.14 0.51
CA ASN A 398 -11.89 -5.23 1.63
C ASN A 398 -11.47 -3.85 2.17
N ILE A 399 -11.18 -2.89 1.30
CA ILE A 399 -10.72 -1.56 1.73
C ILE A 399 -11.81 -0.81 2.53
N PRO A 400 -13.08 -0.77 2.09
CA PRO A 400 -14.15 -0.19 2.89
C PRO A 400 -14.31 -0.86 4.26
N ALA A 401 -14.18 -2.18 4.34
CA ALA A 401 -14.26 -2.89 5.62
C ALA A 401 -13.17 -2.44 6.61
N VAL A 402 -11.94 -2.21 6.13
CA VAL A 402 -10.87 -1.63 6.97
C VAL A 402 -11.27 -0.24 7.46
N ALA A 403 -11.77 0.63 6.57
CA ALA A 403 -12.21 1.98 6.91
C ALA A 403 -13.33 1.99 7.97
N PHE A 404 -14.35 1.15 7.79
CA PHE A 404 -15.44 0.98 8.74
C PHE A 404 -14.96 0.48 10.09
N GLY A 405 -13.98 -0.42 10.14
CA GLY A 405 -13.43 -0.90 11.41
C GLY A 405 -12.62 0.17 12.15
N ILE A 406 -11.81 1.00 11.47
CA ILE A 406 -11.11 2.13 12.12
C ILE A 406 -12.13 3.11 12.72
N PHE A 407 -13.18 3.42 11.96
CA PHE A 407 -14.26 4.32 12.39
C PHE A 407 -15.05 3.74 13.57
N SER A 408 -15.43 2.46 13.51
CA SER A 408 -16.15 1.79 14.60
C SER A 408 -15.30 1.68 15.86
N GLY A 409 -13.99 1.43 15.74
CA GLY A 409 -13.04 1.48 16.87
C GLY A 409 -13.02 2.85 17.56
N GLY A 410 -13.07 3.95 16.79
CA GLY A 410 -13.20 5.31 17.33
C GLY A 410 -14.55 5.56 18.00
N LEU A 411 -15.66 5.10 17.40
CA LEU A 411 -16.99 5.21 17.98
C LEU A 411 -17.13 4.43 19.30
N ILE A 412 -16.58 3.22 19.37
CA ILE A 412 -16.56 2.39 20.59
C ILE A 412 -15.84 3.14 21.71
N MET A 413 -14.69 3.74 21.41
CA MET A 413 -13.96 4.55 22.39
C MET A 413 -14.75 5.77 22.88
N LYS A 414 -15.41 6.49 21.96
CA LYS A 414 -16.23 7.66 22.30
C LYS A 414 -17.46 7.30 23.12
N LYS A 415 -18.21 6.28 22.68
CA LYS A 415 -19.49 5.85 23.29
C LYS A 415 -19.30 5.29 24.70
N PHE A 416 -18.28 4.47 24.90
CA PHE A 416 -18.02 3.82 26.19
C PHE A 416 -17.01 4.57 27.07
N ARG A 417 -16.55 5.77 26.66
CA ARG A 417 -15.55 6.59 27.38
C ARG A 417 -14.38 5.73 27.89
N ILE A 418 -13.74 5.03 26.96
CA ILE A 418 -12.77 4.00 27.30
C ILE A 418 -11.46 4.62 27.80
N ASN A 419 -11.07 4.28 29.03
CA ASN A 419 -9.78 4.68 29.63
C ASN A 419 -8.58 4.03 28.91
N VAL A 420 -7.35 4.51 29.19
CA VAL A 420 -6.10 3.99 28.57
C VAL A 420 -5.98 2.47 28.68
N LEU A 421 -6.29 1.92 29.86
CA LEU A 421 -6.26 0.47 30.09
C LEU A 421 -7.33 -0.27 29.28
N GLY A 422 -8.51 0.34 29.12
CA GLY A 422 -9.57 -0.20 28.28
C GLY A 422 -9.22 -0.14 26.79
N ALA A 423 -8.54 0.92 26.34
CA ALA A 423 -8.08 1.06 24.96
C ALA A 423 -7.03 0.00 24.61
N ALA A 424 -6.10 -0.26 25.54
CA ALA A 424 -5.15 -1.36 25.43
C ALA A 424 -5.85 -2.74 25.36
N LYS A 425 -6.85 -2.99 26.22
CA LYS A 425 -7.66 -4.22 26.17
C LYS A 425 -8.42 -4.37 24.85
N LEU A 426 -9.02 -3.29 24.35
CA LEU A 426 -9.76 -3.29 23.09
C LEU A 426 -8.84 -3.56 21.89
N SER A 427 -7.67 -2.90 21.84
CA SER A 427 -6.67 -3.11 20.78
C SER A 427 -6.12 -4.55 20.79
N LEU A 428 -5.81 -5.08 21.98
CA LEU A 428 -5.36 -6.46 22.16
C LEU A 428 -6.45 -7.47 21.77
N GLY A 429 -7.69 -7.26 22.21
CA GLY A 429 -8.82 -8.13 21.90
C GLY A 429 -9.09 -8.17 20.40
N SER A 430 -9.15 -7.00 19.75
CA SER A 430 -9.26 -6.87 18.29
C SER A 430 -8.15 -7.63 17.56
N SER A 431 -6.89 -7.48 17.99
CA SER A 431 -5.76 -8.20 17.40
C SER A 431 -5.88 -9.71 17.59
N PHE A 432 -6.20 -10.17 18.81
CA PHE A 432 -6.37 -11.58 19.14
C PHE A 432 -7.47 -12.24 18.31
N PHE A 433 -8.67 -11.66 18.27
CA PHE A 433 -9.77 -12.20 17.46
C PHE A 433 -9.48 -12.11 15.96
N GLY A 434 -8.81 -11.05 15.50
CA GLY A 434 -8.40 -10.91 14.10
C GLY A 434 -7.44 -12.02 13.66
N TYR A 435 -6.39 -12.29 14.43
CA TYR A 435 -5.46 -13.38 14.12
C TYR A 435 -6.05 -14.78 14.33
N LEU A 436 -7.01 -14.94 15.25
CA LEU A 436 -7.78 -16.18 15.39
C LEU A 436 -8.62 -16.45 14.13
N LEU A 437 -9.28 -15.43 13.58
CA LEU A 437 -9.99 -15.53 12.30
C LEU A 437 -9.02 -15.81 11.14
N LEU A 438 -7.82 -15.22 11.16
CA LEU A 438 -6.78 -15.50 10.17
C LEU A 438 -6.38 -16.99 10.17
N LEU A 439 -6.34 -17.65 11.33
CA LEU A 439 -6.06 -19.08 11.44
C LEU A 439 -7.08 -19.93 10.67
N SER A 440 -8.36 -19.53 10.65
CA SER A 440 -9.39 -20.26 9.89
C SER A 440 -9.16 -20.22 8.37
N LEU A 441 -8.42 -19.22 7.85
CA LEU A 441 -8.10 -19.13 6.42
C LEU A 441 -7.15 -20.25 5.95
N PHE A 442 -6.42 -20.91 6.85
CA PHE A 442 -5.60 -22.06 6.49
C PHE A 442 -6.43 -23.23 5.97
N ALA A 443 -7.68 -23.38 6.42
CA ALA A 443 -8.59 -24.41 5.90
C ALA A 443 -9.10 -24.08 4.48
N MET A 444 -9.02 -22.82 4.06
CA MET A 444 -9.67 -22.30 2.85
C MET A 444 -8.71 -22.22 1.67
N GLY A 445 -8.17 -23.36 1.23
CA GLY A 445 -7.30 -23.41 0.05
C GLY A 445 -7.95 -24.13 -1.13
N CYS A 446 -7.41 -23.91 -2.32
CA CYS A 446 -7.61 -24.80 -3.47
C CYS A 446 -6.31 -25.54 -3.75
N GLU A 447 -6.41 -26.80 -4.16
CA GLU A 447 -5.25 -27.54 -4.65
C GLU A 447 -4.74 -26.93 -5.97
N ASN A 448 -3.47 -27.22 -6.29
CA ASN A 448 -2.94 -26.91 -7.62
C ASN A 448 -3.74 -27.68 -8.68
N SER A 449 -3.82 -27.15 -9.90
CA SER A 449 -4.20 -27.98 -11.04
C SER A 449 -3.16 -29.10 -11.20
N ASP A 450 -3.59 -30.29 -11.62
CA ASP A 450 -2.68 -31.39 -11.91
C ASP A 450 -1.87 -31.02 -13.17
N VAL A 451 -0.54 -30.94 -13.02
CA VAL A 451 0.41 -30.58 -14.07
C VAL A 451 1.40 -31.72 -14.25
N ALA A 452 1.42 -32.29 -15.45
CA ALA A 452 2.28 -33.42 -15.80
C ALA A 452 3.76 -33.05 -15.64
N GLY A 453 4.50 -33.92 -14.94
CA GLY A 453 5.93 -33.76 -14.67
C GLY A 453 6.29 -32.72 -13.62
N LEU A 454 5.29 -32.11 -12.95
CA LEU A 454 5.51 -31.17 -11.84
C LEU A 454 4.73 -31.56 -10.59
N THR A 455 3.40 -31.66 -10.68
CA THR A 455 2.54 -32.04 -9.54
C THR A 455 2.05 -33.48 -9.63
N VAL A 456 1.92 -34.01 -10.84
CA VAL A 456 1.58 -35.42 -11.11
C VAL A 456 2.55 -36.00 -12.13
N SER A 457 2.76 -37.32 -12.09
CA SER A 457 3.46 -38.00 -13.18
C SER A 457 2.63 -37.95 -14.47
N TYR A 458 3.27 -38.19 -15.62
CA TYR A 458 2.57 -38.38 -16.89
C TYR A 458 1.57 -39.55 -16.87
N HIS A 459 1.69 -40.47 -15.90
CA HIS A 459 0.76 -41.58 -15.68
C HIS A 459 -0.32 -41.27 -14.62
N GLY A 460 -0.41 -40.03 -14.13
CA GLY A 460 -1.44 -39.61 -13.16
C GLY A 460 -1.18 -40.00 -11.70
N THR A 461 0.01 -40.51 -11.37
CA THR A 461 0.37 -40.83 -9.98
C THR A 461 0.83 -39.59 -9.22
N LYS A 462 0.16 -39.27 -8.10
CA LYS A 462 0.53 -38.20 -7.16
C LYS A 462 1.69 -38.64 -6.26
N ARG A 463 2.94 -38.56 -6.77
CA ARG A 463 4.20 -38.53 -5.98
C ARG A 463 5.39 -38.50 -6.95
N MET A 464 6.20 -37.44 -6.90
CA MET A 464 7.51 -37.40 -7.57
C MET A 464 8.58 -36.92 -6.59
N THR A 465 9.67 -37.68 -6.55
CA THR A 465 10.96 -37.31 -5.95
C THR A 465 11.87 -37.02 -7.15
N ASP A 466 12.50 -35.85 -7.14
CA ASP A 466 13.35 -35.25 -8.19
C ASP A 466 12.72 -34.57 -9.42
N TYR A 467 13.19 -33.33 -9.63
CA TYR A 467 12.68 -32.31 -10.55
C TYR A 467 13.16 -32.48 -12.01
N GLU A 468 14.32 -33.11 -12.23
CA GLU A 468 14.98 -33.08 -13.55
C GLU A 468 14.59 -34.24 -14.48
N GLN A 469 14.10 -35.36 -13.93
CA GLN A 469 13.67 -36.56 -14.67
C GLN A 469 12.15 -36.64 -14.92
N ALA A 470 11.38 -35.65 -14.46
CA ALA A 470 9.92 -35.69 -14.50
C ALA A 470 9.27 -35.01 -15.71
N LEU A 471 9.95 -34.06 -16.38
CA LEU A 471 9.37 -33.28 -17.49
C LEU A 471 9.29 -34.06 -18.82
N PHE A 472 10.25 -34.96 -19.06
CA PHE A 472 10.29 -35.84 -20.24
C PHE A 472 9.85 -37.24 -19.83
N SER A 473 9.00 -37.85 -20.63
CA SER A 473 8.44 -39.18 -20.43
C SER A 473 8.53 -39.97 -21.73
N GLU A 474 8.31 -41.28 -21.69
CA GLU A 474 8.30 -42.13 -22.88
C GLU A 474 7.33 -41.59 -23.94
N CYS A 475 6.18 -41.06 -23.52
CA CYS A 475 5.15 -40.55 -24.43
C CYS A 475 5.58 -39.31 -25.24
N ASN A 476 6.50 -38.47 -24.73
CA ASN A 476 6.98 -37.28 -25.44
C ASN A 476 8.43 -37.41 -25.94
N SER A 477 9.03 -38.60 -25.81
CA SER A 477 10.40 -38.89 -26.28
C SER A 477 10.58 -38.70 -27.79
N GLY A 478 9.51 -38.88 -28.57
CA GLY A 478 9.48 -38.64 -30.02
C GLY A 478 9.43 -37.17 -30.42
N CYS A 479 9.40 -36.24 -29.45
CA CYS A 479 9.28 -34.80 -29.70
C CYS A 479 10.53 -34.03 -29.25
N ALA A 480 10.97 -33.04 -30.04
CA ALA A 480 12.10 -32.19 -29.71
C ALA A 480 11.67 -30.94 -28.92
N CYS A 481 11.20 -31.13 -27.67
CA CYS A 481 10.62 -30.04 -26.88
C CYS A 481 11.66 -29.22 -26.09
N SER A 482 11.42 -27.91 -25.96
CA SER A 482 12.19 -27.03 -25.09
C SER A 482 11.74 -27.14 -23.62
N LYS A 483 12.72 -27.08 -22.70
CA LYS A 483 12.47 -27.10 -21.24
C LYS A 483 11.94 -25.78 -20.70
N ASN A 484 12.16 -24.68 -21.44
CA ASN A 484 11.88 -23.33 -20.97
C ASN A 484 10.46 -22.86 -21.34
N ASP A 485 9.81 -23.56 -22.26
CA ASP A 485 8.50 -23.19 -22.77
C ASP A 485 7.44 -23.25 -21.68
N TRP A 486 6.51 -22.30 -21.71
CA TRP A 486 5.35 -22.26 -20.82
C TRP A 486 4.10 -21.79 -21.57
N ASP A 487 3.39 -22.71 -22.22
CA ASP A 487 2.13 -22.48 -22.95
C ASP A 487 1.14 -23.60 -22.58
N PRO A 488 0.54 -23.52 -21.38
CA PRO A 488 -0.16 -24.67 -20.82
C PRO A 488 -1.40 -25.04 -21.61
N ILE A 489 -1.61 -26.35 -21.78
CA ILE A 489 -2.81 -26.93 -22.41
C ILE A 489 -3.48 -27.92 -21.46
N CYS A 490 -4.80 -28.06 -21.58
CA CYS A 490 -5.58 -29.00 -20.80
C CYS A 490 -5.91 -30.22 -21.66
N GLY A 491 -5.40 -31.39 -21.28
CA GLY A 491 -5.77 -32.66 -21.91
C GLY A 491 -7.19 -33.07 -21.54
N GLU A 492 -7.81 -33.87 -22.41
CA GLU A 492 -9.12 -34.48 -22.15
C GLU A 492 -9.14 -35.36 -20.88
N ASN A 493 -7.97 -35.86 -20.46
CA ASN A 493 -7.77 -36.58 -19.21
C ASN A 493 -7.80 -35.68 -17.94
N GLY A 494 -8.03 -34.38 -18.09
CA GLY A 494 -8.10 -33.42 -16.97
C GLY A 494 -6.73 -33.00 -16.41
N VAL A 495 -5.63 -33.40 -17.05
CA VAL A 495 -4.26 -33.03 -16.67
C VAL A 495 -3.76 -31.89 -17.53
N THR A 496 -3.10 -30.92 -16.91
CA THR A 496 -2.46 -29.79 -17.59
C THR A 496 -1.05 -30.18 -18.03
N TYR A 497 -0.70 -29.88 -19.27
CA TYR A 497 0.66 -30.06 -19.79
C TYR A 497 1.31 -28.71 -20.02
N ILE A 498 2.63 -28.63 -19.82
CA ILE A 498 3.40 -27.38 -19.92
C ILE A 498 3.35 -26.78 -21.34
N SER A 499 3.28 -27.62 -22.36
CA SER A 499 3.12 -27.21 -23.76
C SER A 499 2.48 -28.32 -24.60
N ALA A 500 1.98 -27.97 -25.78
CA ALA A 500 1.48 -28.93 -26.77
C ALA A 500 2.57 -29.94 -27.22
N CYS A 501 3.84 -29.51 -27.27
CA CYS A 501 4.96 -30.40 -27.56
C CYS A 501 5.16 -31.43 -26.45
N LEU A 502 5.17 -30.99 -25.18
CA LEU A 502 5.38 -31.89 -24.04
C LEU A 502 4.21 -32.85 -23.81
N ALA A 503 3.02 -32.54 -24.31
CA ALA A 503 1.89 -33.46 -24.39
C ALA A 503 1.96 -34.43 -25.60
N GLY A 504 2.94 -34.24 -26.48
CA GLY A 504 3.16 -35.05 -27.68
C GLY A 504 2.12 -34.85 -28.78
N CYS A 505 1.50 -33.67 -28.86
CA CYS A 505 0.48 -33.37 -29.85
C CYS A 505 1.08 -33.22 -31.25
N GLN A 506 0.48 -33.90 -32.23
CA GLN A 506 1.00 -33.91 -33.60
C GLN A 506 0.25 -32.97 -34.55
N ALA A 507 -1.02 -32.68 -34.28
CA ALA A 507 -1.85 -31.82 -35.12
C ALA A 507 -2.59 -30.78 -34.28
N PHE A 508 -3.06 -29.71 -34.92
CA PHE A 508 -3.93 -28.72 -34.32
C PHE A 508 -4.99 -28.25 -35.33
N ASN A 509 -6.13 -27.80 -34.83
CA ASN A 509 -7.18 -27.16 -35.62
C ASN A 509 -7.66 -25.89 -34.93
N GLY A 510 -8.07 -24.90 -35.71
CA GLY A 510 -8.51 -23.60 -35.20
C GLY A 510 -7.37 -22.58 -35.04
N THR A 511 -7.76 -21.36 -34.69
CA THR A 511 -6.85 -20.23 -34.53
C THR A 511 -7.02 -19.58 -33.16
N GLY A 512 -5.90 -19.29 -32.50
CA GLY A 512 -5.86 -18.60 -31.21
C GLY A 512 -6.59 -19.35 -30.09
N LYS A 513 -7.64 -18.77 -29.54
CA LYS A 513 -8.37 -19.30 -28.37
C LYS A 513 -9.15 -20.60 -28.65
N ASN A 514 -9.58 -20.80 -29.90
CA ASN A 514 -10.32 -21.99 -30.30
C ASN A 514 -9.41 -23.07 -30.88
N THR A 515 -8.09 -22.98 -30.60
CA THR A 515 -7.14 -23.99 -31.03
C THR A 515 -7.33 -25.24 -30.21
N VAL A 516 -7.54 -26.36 -30.89
CA VAL A 516 -7.61 -27.70 -30.30
C VAL A 516 -6.46 -28.51 -30.87
N PHE A 517 -5.68 -29.11 -30.01
CA PHE A 517 -4.60 -30.01 -30.37
C PHE A 517 -5.11 -31.45 -30.43
N PHE A 518 -4.62 -32.22 -31.39
CA PHE A 518 -5.02 -33.60 -31.65
C PHE A 518 -3.80 -34.52 -31.71
N ASN A 519 -4.06 -35.82 -31.53
CA ASN A 519 -3.07 -36.88 -31.57
C ASN A 519 -1.95 -36.62 -30.54
N CYS A 520 -2.36 -36.31 -29.30
CA CYS A 520 -1.46 -36.08 -28.19
C CYS A 520 -1.13 -37.42 -27.52
N SER A 521 0.10 -37.91 -27.70
CA SER A 521 0.54 -39.22 -27.20
C SER A 521 0.48 -39.34 -25.67
N CYS A 522 0.67 -38.24 -24.94
CA CYS A 522 0.65 -38.26 -23.47
C CYS A 522 -0.75 -38.13 -22.85
N VAL A 523 -1.77 -37.78 -23.63
CA VAL A 523 -3.14 -37.52 -23.12
C VAL A 523 -4.01 -38.78 -23.10
N GLY A 524 -3.68 -39.80 -23.91
CA GLY A 524 -4.45 -41.06 -23.99
C GLY A 524 -4.27 -41.96 -22.77
N THR A 525 -5.34 -42.61 -22.32
CA THR A 525 -5.31 -43.61 -21.25
C THR A 525 -5.04 -45.01 -21.81
N LEU A 526 -4.27 -45.82 -21.09
CA LEU A 526 -3.94 -47.21 -21.45
C LEU A 526 -5.18 -48.13 -21.55
N GLU A 527 -6.32 -47.74 -20.98
CA GLU A 527 -7.55 -48.54 -20.93
C GLU A 527 -8.48 -48.35 -22.14
N SER A 528 -8.25 -47.32 -22.97
CA SER A 528 -8.93 -47.15 -24.24
C SER A 528 -8.09 -46.23 -25.15
N PRO A 529 -7.40 -46.78 -26.16
CA PRO A 529 -6.71 -45.96 -27.15
C PRO A 529 -7.77 -45.32 -28.05
N SER A 530 -8.39 -44.24 -27.57
CA SER A 530 -9.20 -43.40 -28.45
C SER A 530 -8.25 -42.80 -29.49
N PRO A 531 -8.45 -43.05 -30.80
CA PRO A 531 -7.54 -42.60 -31.85
C PRO A 531 -7.57 -41.08 -32.08
N ARG A 532 -8.10 -40.30 -31.12
CA ARG A 532 -8.27 -38.84 -31.16
C ARG A 532 -8.16 -38.24 -29.76
N SER A 533 -7.05 -38.46 -29.07
CA SER A 533 -6.77 -37.70 -27.84
C SER A 533 -6.68 -36.21 -28.18
N SER A 534 -7.45 -35.40 -27.45
CA SER A 534 -7.56 -33.97 -27.70
C SER A 534 -7.10 -33.15 -26.50
N ALA A 535 -6.62 -31.93 -26.77
CA ALA A 535 -6.28 -30.98 -25.73
C ALA A 535 -6.64 -29.56 -26.16
N VAL A 536 -7.05 -28.74 -25.19
CA VAL A 536 -7.49 -27.36 -25.40
C VAL A 536 -6.50 -26.37 -24.78
N VAL A 537 -6.43 -25.17 -25.34
CA VAL A 537 -5.54 -24.09 -24.83
C VAL A 537 -5.93 -23.67 -23.42
N GLY A 538 -4.92 -23.47 -22.57
CA GLY A 538 -5.05 -23.01 -21.21
C GLY A 538 -4.95 -24.13 -20.17
N PRO A 539 -4.72 -23.78 -18.90
CA PRO A 539 -4.66 -24.76 -17.82
C PRO A 539 -6.04 -25.38 -17.57
N CYS A 540 -6.07 -26.62 -17.08
CA CYS A 540 -7.32 -27.25 -16.66
C CYS A 540 -7.96 -26.46 -15.51
N GLN A 541 -9.30 -26.40 -15.53
CA GLN A 541 -10.07 -25.70 -14.50
C GLN A 541 -9.82 -26.35 -13.14
N LYS A 542 -9.54 -25.53 -12.13
CA LYS A 542 -9.54 -25.99 -10.73
C LYS A 542 -10.95 -26.51 -10.40
N GLY A 543 -11.02 -27.62 -9.66
CA GLY A 543 -12.28 -28.33 -9.39
C GLY A 543 -13.42 -27.44 -8.85
N ASN A 544 -14.66 -27.94 -8.97
CA ASN A 544 -15.90 -27.20 -8.69
C ASN A 544 -16.01 -26.62 -7.27
N GLU A 545 -15.20 -27.09 -6.31
CA GLU A 545 -15.17 -26.58 -4.94
C GLU A 545 -14.38 -25.26 -4.80
N CYS A 546 -13.48 -24.93 -5.74
CA CYS A 546 -12.59 -23.79 -5.62
C CYS A 546 -13.31 -22.42 -5.64
N PRO A 547 -14.33 -22.17 -6.49
CA PRO A 547 -15.13 -20.95 -6.41
C PRO A 547 -15.83 -20.77 -5.05
N ARG A 548 -16.25 -21.87 -4.42
CA ARG A 548 -16.89 -21.85 -3.09
C ARG A 548 -15.88 -21.50 -2.00
N MET A 549 -14.70 -22.12 -2.04
CA MET A 549 -13.58 -21.80 -1.14
C MET A 549 -13.13 -20.34 -1.27
N PHE A 550 -13.08 -19.81 -2.49
CA PHE A 550 -12.79 -18.40 -2.74
C PHE A 550 -13.81 -17.46 -2.08
N LEU A 551 -15.11 -17.80 -2.16
CA LEU A 551 -16.16 -17.02 -1.50
C LEU A 551 -16.02 -17.05 0.03
N TYR A 552 -15.75 -18.22 0.62
CA TYR A 552 -15.50 -18.34 2.05
C TYR A 552 -14.27 -17.55 2.50
N PHE A 553 -13.17 -17.64 1.75
CA PHE A 553 -11.98 -16.82 1.99
C PHE A 553 -12.30 -15.33 1.95
N LEU A 554 -13.08 -14.89 0.96
CA LEU A 554 -13.46 -13.48 0.81
C LEU A 554 -14.22 -13.00 2.04
N VAL A 555 -15.27 -13.72 2.46
CA VAL A 555 -16.07 -13.37 3.65
C VAL A 555 -15.21 -13.30 4.91
N ILE A 556 -14.40 -14.33 5.19
CA ILE A 556 -13.56 -14.32 6.38
C ILE A 556 -12.46 -13.26 6.29
N SER A 557 -11.88 -13.00 5.11
CA SER A 557 -10.87 -11.96 4.94
C SER A 557 -11.41 -10.57 5.24
N VAL A 558 -12.68 -10.30 4.91
CA VAL A 558 -13.37 -9.05 5.20
C VAL A 558 -13.62 -8.90 6.69
N ILE A 559 -14.14 -9.94 7.35
CA ILE A 559 -14.36 -9.94 8.81
C ILE A 559 -13.02 -9.79 9.54
N THR A 560 -11.97 -10.47 9.08
CA THR A 560 -10.61 -10.37 9.64
C THR A 560 -10.07 -8.95 9.50
N SER A 561 -10.20 -8.34 8.32
CA SER A 561 -9.73 -6.98 8.03
C SER A 561 -10.46 -5.95 8.90
N TYR A 562 -11.78 -6.09 9.05
CA TYR A 562 -12.59 -5.26 9.94
C TYR A 562 -12.17 -5.43 11.41
N THR A 563 -12.11 -6.67 11.89
CA THR A 563 -11.77 -6.97 13.29
C THR A 563 -10.39 -6.46 13.66
N LEU A 564 -9.39 -6.61 12.79
CA LEU A 564 -8.04 -6.06 13.01
C LEU A 564 -8.03 -4.53 13.02
N SER A 565 -8.83 -3.87 12.19
CA SER A 565 -8.81 -2.41 12.07
C SER A 565 -9.55 -1.69 13.20
N VAL A 566 -10.49 -2.35 13.88
CA VAL A 566 -11.14 -1.86 15.12
C VAL A 566 -10.11 -1.48 16.20
N GLY A 567 -9.02 -2.24 16.30
CA GLY A 567 -7.95 -2.01 17.28
C GLY A 567 -6.98 -0.89 16.91
N GLY A 568 -7.07 -0.33 15.70
CA GLY A 568 -6.17 0.72 15.20
C GLY A 568 -6.29 2.04 15.95
N THR A 569 -7.51 2.57 16.06
CA THR A 569 -7.77 3.84 16.79
C THR A 569 -7.43 3.74 18.29
N PRO A 570 -7.84 2.69 19.01
CA PRO A 570 -7.42 2.48 20.40
C PRO A 570 -5.90 2.33 20.59
N GLY A 571 -5.22 1.64 19.69
CA GLY A 571 -3.75 1.53 19.71
C GLY A 571 -3.08 2.90 19.54
N TYR A 572 -3.53 3.69 18.57
CA TYR A 572 -2.98 5.03 18.34
C TYR A 572 -3.21 5.98 19.54
N ILE A 573 -4.38 5.91 20.19
CA ILE A 573 -4.65 6.72 21.39
C ILE A 573 -3.81 6.25 22.58
N LEU A 574 -3.57 4.94 22.71
CA LEU A 574 -2.66 4.39 23.71
C LEU A 574 -1.25 5.00 23.58
N LEU A 575 -0.69 5.04 22.37
CA LEU A 575 0.59 5.69 22.10
C LEU A 575 0.60 7.14 22.61
N LEU A 576 -0.39 7.95 22.23
CA LEU A 576 -0.46 9.37 22.59
C LEU A 576 -0.62 9.62 24.09
N ARG A 577 -1.28 8.72 24.83
CA ARG A 577 -1.55 8.88 26.26
C ARG A 577 -0.42 8.33 27.15
N CYS A 578 0.46 7.47 26.64
CA CYS A 578 1.58 6.90 27.39
C CYS A 578 2.86 7.77 27.38
N ILE A 579 2.88 8.86 26.61
CA ILE A 579 4.03 9.75 26.44
C ILE A 579 3.78 11.09 27.15
N LYS A 580 4.82 11.61 27.82
CA LYS A 580 4.79 12.93 28.46
C LYS A 580 4.42 14.02 27.43
N PRO A 581 3.56 15.00 27.76
CA PRO A 581 3.10 16.02 26.81
C PRO A 581 4.21 16.70 26.00
N HIS A 582 5.32 17.07 26.63
CA HIS A 582 6.45 17.73 25.96
C HIS A 582 7.25 16.83 25.00
N LEU A 583 7.10 15.50 25.06
CA LEU A 583 7.79 14.54 24.19
C LEU A 583 6.90 13.92 23.11
N LYS A 584 5.59 14.22 23.08
CA LYS A 584 4.62 13.53 22.20
C LYS A 584 4.98 13.61 20.72
N SER A 585 5.25 14.81 20.21
CA SER A 585 5.58 15.01 18.80
C SER A 585 6.90 14.36 18.41
N PHE A 586 7.90 14.44 19.29
CA PHE A 586 9.20 13.78 19.10
C PHE A 586 9.06 12.25 19.05
N ALA A 587 8.33 11.69 20.01
CA ALA A 587 8.08 10.25 20.10
C ALA A 587 7.23 9.71 18.95
N LEU A 588 6.26 10.48 18.46
CA LEU A 588 5.49 10.14 17.26
C LEU A 588 6.39 10.14 16.01
N GLY A 589 7.32 11.11 15.91
CA GLY A 589 8.32 11.16 14.85
C GLY A 589 9.22 9.93 14.83
N ILE A 590 9.79 9.55 15.98
CA ILE A 590 10.60 8.33 16.12
C ILE A 590 9.78 7.07 15.82
N TYR A 591 8.53 7.01 16.30
CA TYR A 591 7.62 5.88 16.05
C TYR A 591 7.34 5.71 14.56
N THR A 592 6.97 6.78 13.85
CA THR A 592 6.72 6.73 12.40
C THR A 592 8.00 6.38 11.63
N LEU A 593 9.14 6.99 11.99
CA LEU A 593 10.43 6.67 11.39
C LEU A 593 10.77 5.18 11.52
N ALA A 594 10.64 4.64 12.73
CA ALA A 594 10.92 3.24 13.01
C ALA A 594 10.00 2.29 12.23
N ILE A 595 8.70 2.57 12.12
CA ILE A 595 7.78 1.77 11.30
C ILE A 595 8.18 1.81 9.82
N ARG A 596 8.51 2.98 9.29
CA ARG A 596 8.87 3.16 7.88
C ARG A 596 10.15 2.40 7.53
N VAL A 597 11.17 2.49 8.39
CA VAL A 597 12.47 1.83 8.21
C VAL A 597 12.38 0.32 8.47
N LEU A 598 11.78 -0.10 9.59
CA LEU A 598 11.84 -1.49 10.07
C LEU A 598 10.64 -2.34 9.66
N ALA A 599 9.58 -1.75 9.13
CA ALA A 599 8.45 -2.49 8.55
C ALA A 599 8.26 -2.18 7.07
N GLY A 600 8.27 -0.89 6.69
CA GLY A 600 8.01 -0.46 5.33
C GLY A 600 8.97 -1.03 4.29
N ILE A 601 10.27 -1.01 4.57
CA ILE A 601 11.31 -1.51 3.66
C ILE A 601 11.45 -3.05 3.70
N PRO A 602 11.66 -3.69 4.87
CA PRO A 602 11.95 -5.13 4.89
C PRO A 602 10.73 -6.01 4.64
N ALA A 603 9.51 -5.62 5.05
CA ALA A 603 8.34 -6.49 4.96
C ALA A 603 8.02 -6.99 3.56
N PRO A 604 7.94 -6.13 2.53
CA PRO A 604 7.77 -6.59 1.16
C PRO A 604 8.89 -7.52 0.71
N VAL A 605 10.14 -7.25 1.09
CA VAL A 605 11.30 -8.03 0.62
C VAL A 605 11.27 -9.46 1.14
N TYR A 606 11.15 -9.67 2.46
CA TYR A 606 11.20 -11.03 3.00
C TYR A 606 9.90 -11.82 2.74
N PHE A 607 8.72 -11.17 2.65
CA PHE A 607 7.52 -11.85 2.15
C PHE A 607 7.71 -12.30 0.69
N GLY A 608 8.34 -11.47 -0.14
CA GLY A 608 8.69 -11.82 -1.51
C GLY A 608 9.62 -13.02 -1.59
N VAL A 609 10.71 -13.01 -0.81
CA VAL A 609 11.63 -14.17 -0.71
C VAL A 609 10.89 -15.43 -0.28
N ALA A 610 10.04 -15.32 0.75
CA ALA A 610 9.27 -16.45 1.27
C ALA A 610 8.32 -17.03 0.19
N ILE A 611 7.62 -16.18 -0.56
CA ILE A 611 6.77 -16.59 -1.69
C ILE A 611 7.60 -17.26 -2.79
N ASP A 612 8.78 -16.72 -3.12
CA ASP A 612 9.67 -17.29 -4.13
C ASP A 612 10.12 -18.72 -3.76
N THR A 613 10.25 -19.06 -2.46
CA THR A 613 10.61 -20.43 -2.04
C THR A 613 9.59 -21.49 -2.44
N THR A 614 8.34 -21.11 -2.67
CA THR A 614 7.25 -22.05 -3.00
C THR A 614 7.07 -22.23 -4.51
N CYS A 615 7.99 -21.73 -5.33
CA CYS A 615 7.90 -21.84 -6.78
C CYS A 615 8.29 -23.23 -7.29
N LEU A 616 7.40 -23.87 -8.05
CA LEU A 616 7.62 -25.15 -8.71
C LEU A 616 8.29 -25.00 -10.08
N LYS A 617 7.92 -23.97 -10.86
CA LYS A 617 8.50 -23.74 -12.19
C LYS A 617 8.89 -22.28 -12.37
N TRP A 618 10.19 -22.06 -12.51
CA TRP A 618 10.75 -20.76 -12.86
C TRP A 618 10.67 -20.50 -14.35
N GLY A 619 10.35 -19.25 -14.72
CA GLY A 619 10.64 -18.73 -16.04
C GLY A 619 12.15 -18.65 -16.26
N SER A 620 12.57 -18.79 -17.51
CA SER A 620 13.95 -18.50 -17.92
C SER A 620 13.96 -17.22 -18.73
N LYS A 621 14.92 -16.35 -18.45
CA LYS A 621 15.19 -15.21 -19.32
C LYS A 621 15.79 -15.71 -20.64
N ARG A 622 15.64 -14.92 -21.71
CA ARG A 622 16.19 -15.22 -23.06
C ARG A 622 17.69 -15.47 -23.06
N CYS A 623 18.39 -14.81 -22.14
CA CYS A 623 19.84 -14.83 -22.02
C CYS A 623 20.34 -15.75 -20.91
N GLY A 624 19.49 -16.65 -20.44
CA GLY A 624 19.75 -17.47 -19.27
C GLY A 624 19.51 -16.72 -17.96
N GLY A 625 19.33 -17.50 -16.89
CA GLY A 625 19.01 -16.99 -15.55
C GLY A 625 17.53 -17.06 -15.21
N ARG A 626 17.27 -16.95 -13.90
CA ARG A 626 15.95 -17.12 -13.28
C ARG A 626 15.06 -15.91 -13.54
N GLY A 627 13.87 -16.16 -14.09
CA GLY A 627 12.82 -15.19 -14.38
C GLY A 627 11.77 -15.09 -13.27
N ALA A 628 10.55 -14.67 -13.63
CA ALA A 628 9.38 -14.76 -12.77
C ALA A 628 8.91 -16.21 -12.64
N CYS A 629 8.35 -16.57 -11.50
CA CYS A 629 7.79 -17.90 -11.32
C CYS A 629 6.49 -18.07 -12.13
N ARG A 630 6.38 -19.18 -12.85
CA ARG A 630 5.21 -19.53 -13.68
C ARG A 630 4.17 -20.34 -12.92
N LEU A 631 4.60 -21.20 -12.00
CA LEU A 631 3.73 -22.04 -11.17
C LEU A 631 4.27 -22.12 -9.74
N TYR A 632 3.41 -21.80 -8.77
CA TYR A 632 3.69 -21.95 -7.34
C TYR A 632 2.98 -23.19 -6.80
N ASP A 633 3.54 -23.80 -5.76
CA ASP A 633 2.81 -24.77 -4.96
C ASP A 633 1.78 -24.03 -4.08
N SER A 634 0.49 -24.14 -4.41
CA SER A 634 -0.61 -23.54 -3.66
C SER A 634 -0.64 -23.93 -2.17
N SER A 635 -0.23 -25.16 -1.82
CA SER A 635 -0.21 -25.58 -0.41
C SER A 635 0.90 -24.87 0.34
N ALA A 636 2.14 -24.97 -0.14
CA ALA A 636 3.27 -24.27 0.47
C ALA A 636 3.07 -22.76 0.49
N LEU A 637 2.56 -22.16 -0.60
CA LEU A 637 2.26 -20.73 -0.70
C LEU A 637 1.26 -20.30 0.38
N ARG A 638 0.19 -21.06 0.59
CA ARG A 638 -0.80 -20.81 1.65
C ARG A 638 -0.16 -20.82 3.03
N TYR A 639 0.62 -21.86 3.36
CA TYR A 639 1.25 -21.98 4.68
C TYR A 639 2.30 -20.90 4.91
N VAL A 640 3.12 -20.58 3.91
CA VAL A 640 4.17 -19.57 4.03
C VAL A 640 3.56 -18.16 4.16
N TYR A 641 2.62 -17.79 3.29
CA TYR A 641 2.01 -16.47 3.30
C TYR A 641 1.17 -16.20 4.56
N LEU A 642 0.26 -17.12 4.91
CA LEU A 642 -0.58 -16.97 6.11
C LEU A 642 0.23 -17.24 7.39
N GLY A 643 1.17 -18.19 7.36
CA GLY A 643 2.02 -18.56 8.50
C GLY A 643 2.94 -17.43 8.92
N LEU A 644 3.64 -16.80 7.97
CA LEU A 644 4.50 -15.65 8.26
C LEU A 644 3.69 -14.49 8.87
N THR A 645 2.51 -14.23 8.32
CA THR A 645 1.57 -13.23 8.84
C THR A 645 1.13 -13.54 10.28
N LEU A 646 0.79 -14.80 10.56
CA LEU A 646 0.34 -15.27 11.88
C LEU A 646 1.49 -15.28 12.90
N VAL A 647 2.69 -15.71 12.53
CA VAL A 647 3.88 -15.70 13.39
C VAL A 647 4.20 -14.26 13.80
N LEU A 648 4.27 -13.33 12.85
CA LEU A 648 4.46 -11.91 13.19
C LEU A 648 3.31 -11.39 14.08
N GLY A 649 2.07 -11.75 13.77
CA GLY A 649 0.90 -11.37 14.57
C GLY A 649 0.95 -11.85 16.02
N THR A 650 1.32 -13.12 16.24
CA THR A 650 1.43 -13.72 17.57
C THR A 650 2.56 -13.11 18.40
N VAL A 651 3.71 -12.82 17.78
CA VAL A 651 4.80 -12.10 18.45
C VAL A 651 4.35 -10.67 18.81
N SER A 652 3.60 -9.99 17.94
CA SER A 652 3.03 -8.68 18.25
C SER A 652 2.02 -8.73 19.40
N ILE A 653 1.16 -9.76 19.46
CA ILE A 653 0.26 -10.01 20.59
C ILE A 653 1.04 -10.19 21.88
N PHE A 654 2.13 -10.95 21.88
CA PHE A 654 2.97 -11.15 23.06
C PHE A 654 3.49 -9.83 23.62
N PHE A 655 4.04 -8.95 22.78
CA PHE A 655 4.44 -7.61 23.22
C PHE A 655 3.26 -6.75 23.67
N SER A 656 2.10 -6.87 23.02
CA SER A 656 0.88 -6.14 23.42
C SER A 656 0.35 -6.58 24.79
N VAL A 657 0.46 -7.87 25.11
CA VAL A 657 0.17 -8.40 26.46
C VAL A 657 1.16 -7.86 27.47
N ALA A 658 2.46 -7.80 27.13
CA ALA A 658 3.48 -7.20 27.99
C ALA A 658 3.19 -5.72 28.27
N VAL A 659 2.78 -4.94 27.26
CA VAL A 659 2.31 -3.55 27.42
C VAL A 659 1.15 -3.49 28.42
N LEU A 660 0.13 -4.33 28.24
CA LEU A 660 -1.03 -4.36 29.14
C LEU A 660 -0.63 -4.71 30.58
N TRP A 661 0.31 -5.64 30.77
CA TRP A 661 0.81 -6.03 32.08
C TRP A 661 1.55 -4.89 32.79
N VAL A 662 2.46 -4.20 32.08
CA VAL A 662 3.18 -3.03 32.62
C VAL A 662 2.21 -1.90 32.96
N LEU A 663 1.19 -1.67 32.12
CA LEU A 663 0.15 -0.68 32.38
C LEU A 663 -0.67 -1.02 33.63
N ARG A 664 -1.08 -2.28 33.80
CA ARG A 664 -1.79 -2.73 35.01
C ARG A 664 -0.96 -2.54 36.28
N LYS A 665 0.32 -2.92 36.24
CA LYS A 665 1.24 -2.77 37.37
C LYS A 665 1.42 -1.29 37.75
N ARG A 666 1.45 -0.38 36.77
CA ARG A 666 1.52 1.08 37.02
C ARG A 666 0.21 1.68 37.49
N SER A 667 -0.93 1.15 37.06
CA SER A 667 -2.26 1.62 37.48
C SER A 667 -2.73 1.06 38.81
N SER A 668 -1.93 0.20 39.46
CA SER A 668 -2.17 -0.29 40.81
C SER A 668 -1.16 0.37 41.76
N PRO A 669 -1.52 1.48 42.44
CA PRO A 669 -0.70 2.03 43.51
C PRO A 669 -1.11 1.41 44.85
N ARG A 670 -0.15 0.80 45.56
CA ARG A 670 0.01 0.82 47.04
C ARG A 670 -1.26 0.83 47.92
N ASP A 671 -2.16 -0.15 47.78
CA ASP A 671 -3.20 -0.39 48.80
C ASP A 671 -2.71 -1.30 49.96
N GLU A 672 -1.49 -1.84 49.89
CA GLU A 672 -0.99 -2.80 50.90
C GLU A 672 -0.17 -2.21 52.05
N THR A 673 0.03 -0.88 52.12
CA THR A 673 0.80 -0.26 53.23
C THR A 673 -0.01 0.58 54.22
N LEU A 674 -1.35 0.54 54.18
CA LEU A 674 -2.19 1.28 55.15
C LEU A 674 -3.15 0.40 55.99
N SER A 675 -3.17 -0.92 55.79
CA SER A 675 -4.00 -1.85 56.59
C SER A 675 -3.23 -2.67 57.64
N ALA A 676 -2.01 -2.25 58.00
CA ALA A 676 -1.17 -2.99 58.97
C ALA A 676 -0.67 -2.13 60.15
N ASN A 677 -1.39 -1.06 60.53
CA ASN A 677 -1.14 -0.35 61.79
C ASN A 677 -2.41 0.32 62.30
N GLY A 678 -3.33 -0.52 62.76
CA GLY A 678 -4.54 -0.08 63.43
C GLY A 678 -4.92 -1.04 64.54
N GLU A 679 -4.05 -1.23 65.53
CA GLU A 679 -4.46 -1.51 66.91
C GLU A 679 -3.29 -1.51 67.92
N ARG A 680 -3.54 -0.82 69.04
CA ARG A 680 -2.85 -0.77 70.35
C ARG A 680 -1.64 0.14 70.54
N GLY A 681 -1.85 1.09 71.47
CA GLY A 681 -1.01 1.18 72.66
C GLY A 681 -0.24 2.49 72.83
N ALA A 682 -0.66 3.28 73.81
CA ALA A 682 -0.10 4.57 74.18
C ALA A 682 1.30 4.52 74.84
N CYS A 683 1.89 5.72 74.93
CA CYS A 683 2.90 6.21 75.90
C CYS A 683 4.37 6.27 75.44
N GLY A 684 4.98 7.46 75.57
CA GLY A 684 6.44 7.62 75.66
C GLY A 684 7.06 8.81 74.90
N THR A 685 7.29 9.90 75.63
CA THR A 685 8.11 11.08 75.27
C THR A 685 9.61 10.74 75.14
N LYS A 686 10.31 11.19 74.07
CA LYS A 686 11.56 12.00 74.13
C LYS A 686 12.25 12.23 72.77
N SER A 687 12.74 13.46 72.66
CA SER A 687 13.66 14.12 71.72
C SER A 687 14.94 13.34 71.34
N ARG A 688 15.41 13.46 70.07
CA ARG A 688 16.66 14.20 69.68
C ARG A 688 17.25 13.77 68.31
N LYS A 689 17.30 14.74 67.40
CA LYS A 689 18.34 15.13 66.40
C LYS A 689 19.13 14.11 65.55
N ASP A 690 18.97 14.34 64.24
CA ASP A 690 19.99 14.69 63.23
C ASP A 690 20.58 13.62 62.28
N ASN A 691 20.34 13.93 60.99
CA ASN A 691 21.16 13.79 59.79
C ASN A 691 21.16 12.46 59.00
N PHE A 692 20.30 12.40 57.98
CA PHE A 692 20.77 12.07 56.63
C PHE A 692 19.96 12.80 55.54
N VAL A 693 20.69 13.23 54.51
CA VAL A 693 20.37 14.30 53.57
C VAL A 693 19.18 13.98 52.65
N ASN A 694 18.34 15.01 52.51
CA ASN A 694 17.16 15.12 51.68
C ASN A 694 17.51 15.07 50.17
N SER A 695 16.86 14.20 49.40
CA SER A 695 16.68 14.38 47.96
C SER A 695 15.42 13.65 47.46
N ASP A 696 14.29 13.89 48.14
CA ASP A 696 12.97 13.55 47.60
C ASP A 696 12.31 14.82 47.04
N HIS A 697 12.53 15.07 45.76
CA HIS A 697 11.63 15.92 44.98
C HIS A 697 11.39 15.33 43.58
N LEU A 698 10.10 15.12 43.31
CA LEU A 698 9.43 15.02 42.01
C LEU A 698 9.72 13.79 41.13
N ILE A 699 8.81 12.80 41.20
CA ILE A 699 8.08 12.32 40.01
C ILE A 699 6.61 12.05 40.39
N GLN A 700 5.83 13.12 40.52
CA GLN A 700 4.38 13.03 40.49
C GLN A 700 3.95 13.02 39.01
N SER A 701 3.77 11.82 38.45
CA SER A 701 3.09 11.65 37.16
C SER A 701 1.60 11.84 37.40
N THR A 702 1.13 13.09 37.38
CA THR A 702 -0.28 13.43 37.46
C THR A 702 -1.03 12.75 36.32
N TYR A 703 -1.89 11.82 36.69
CA TYR A 703 -3.06 11.41 35.93
C TYR A 703 -3.95 12.65 35.77
N TRP A 704 -4.17 13.10 34.52
CA TRP A 704 -4.98 14.28 34.21
C TRP A 704 -6.37 13.86 33.71
N PRO A 705 -7.39 13.81 34.58
CA PRO A 705 -8.76 13.47 34.19
C PRO A 705 -9.49 14.57 33.40
N GLU A 706 -8.99 15.81 33.35
CA GLU A 706 -9.74 16.97 32.83
C GLU A 706 -9.70 17.20 31.31
N LYS A 707 -9.13 16.27 30.52
CA LYS A 707 -9.21 16.33 29.04
C LYS A 707 -10.09 15.23 28.44
N GLU A 708 -11.07 14.75 29.19
CA GLU A 708 -12.12 13.92 28.64
C GLU A 708 -13.24 14.76 28.02
N THR A 709 -13.45 14.57 26.72
CA THR A 709 -14.68 14.90 25.98
C THR A 709 -14.97 16.38 25.66
N ARG A 710 -14.08 17.02 24.89
CA ARG A 710 -14.54 17.97 23.85
C ARG A 710 -14.04 17.50 22.48
N LEU A 711 -14.83 16.61 21.88
CA LEU A 711 -14.87 16.28 20.45
C LEU A 711 -16.28 15.83 20.08
#